data_AF-A0AAN4T6E2-F1
#
_entry.id   AF-A0AAN4T6E2-F1
#
_cell.length_a   1.000
_cell.length_b   1.000
_cell.length_c   1.000
_cell.angle_alpha   90.00
_cell.angle_beta   90.00
_cell.angle_gamma   90.00
#
_symmetry.space_group_name_H-M   'P 1'
#
loop_
_entity.id
_entity.type
_entity.pdbx_description
1 polymer ?
#
loop_
_entity_poly.entity_id
_entity_poly.type
_entity_poly.pdbx_seq_one_letter_code
_entity_poly.pdbx_strand_id
1 'polypeptide(L)'
;MAAIIQSRLLGEIRGKAHDGVSQFLGIQYATLKDRLADAELIEQREGNILDASKDGPTAVSPSFGCDFELGHIQHTLPKKELPQSDLNCLNLNITVPAGTTETSNLPVFLFIHGGGLVLGANSWPQFDYARFVKLSVEKNLPIVAVSMNYRLGAFGFLTSDELRRAGYNANNGLRDQKVAMRWVQKHIANFGGDPDNVTLAGMSAGGACVTYHLDSDEQLFKRAIVMSGTCLLIKPLPYDLHEQNYQQAIAALGLADASPGERIKTLLETPGEDLVAKIPPTVLAVPAIDGDMVSSAVTYAQVAGKGSSFPRGKNWCEDLVIGDAQMDASIMAFLMSHTKKDCARKFVTAMNTVLASQSDVAQKILAKYNITKDMTDDKAFPTILNYVNDIAFFAPVLAFAKGWKNNVYVYDFNEGNPWDGPWKDRASHILDLAYLFQNFREFMSQDQQQLAITFAEDFFKFCHGVKPWPAIAQIVEAGFTARVYGPAPNVGQVNGPHDEGSLRRSILFDHADQVSLDEFAKLDLIPIFAMVLGGLLSKHEGEPKRPILLELRSSRVFVIFVVSFATFTDTLLYGLIVPVTPTALHERVGLSEDDEQSWTSILLALYGAALLAASREFDHPSPPDYIVTILLTPFFFNSAISGYLADRIESRRWPLLIGLVALGASTALLCVGTTLGLWIAGRLFQGVSAAVVWTVGLALLVDTMEKEAIGEAMGYAAMGITLGTMTGPLLGGVLYEKGGYYAVFALAFGIIGLDIFLRLVLIEKKDALKWLDTGKLITEPGANPTKKQTTDGRVPLPCPTDERDSNARHEHDVGSSSTPRDDTNGNANQQMPRKRRFGAVITLLASDRMLVTLWAYFIVAVALTSLDSVLPLFVQDTFGWKQTAQGLVFIPVSVPHILDPFFGYINDKFPQARRFVVSGALLITVPLFVLLRLVTTNSMSQKVVLCVLLALIGLCLAFLIPPLFVEASYIVQEKEAESPGVFGKGGAMALAYGILNSAFAAGSMVGPFLAGFIRESAGWGTMSWVIGLLMGVSAIPMLLFLGGPIWKPTERHAESQSAEAAG
;
A
#
# COMPACT_ATOMS: atom_id res chain seq x y z
N MET A 1 -1.19 -18.67 37.08
CA MET A 1 -1.96 -19.95 37.12
C MET A 1 -2.97 -19.93 35.97
N ALA A 2 -3.50 -21.08 35.55
CA ALA A 2 -4.61 -21.09 34.58
C ALA A 2 -5.91 -20.67 35.27
N ALA A 3 -6.71 -19.82 34.63
CA ALA A 3 -8.09 -19.59 35.04
C ALA A 3 -8.96 -20.71 34.45
N ILE A 4 -9.86 -21.31 35.23
CA ILE A 4 -10.70 -22.41 34.76
C ILE A 4 -12.16 -22.14 35.16
N ILE A 5 -13.05 -22.16 34.17
CA ILE A 5 -14.51 -22.12 34.34
C ILE A 5 -15.08 -23.44 33.85
N GLN A 6 -16.06 -24.00 34.56
CA GLN A 6 -16.82 -25.16 34.11
C GLN A 6 -18.17 -24.68 33.59
N SER A 7 -18.44 -24.87 32.29
CA SER A 7 -19.72 -24.55 31.68
C SER A 7 -20.43 -25.81 31.19
N ARG A 8 -21.73 -25.93 31.50
CA ARG A 8 -22.57 -27.04 30.99
C ARG A 8 -22.67 -27.06 29.45
N LEU A 9 -22.58 -25.89 28.81
CA LEU A 9 -22.77 -25.75 27.36
C LEU A 9 -21.44 -25.57 26.59
N LEU A 10 -20.40 -25.03 27.23
CA LEU A 10 -19.12 -24.74 26.57
C LEU A 10 -17.97 -25.69 26.98
N GLY A 11 -18.19 -26.53 28.00
CA GLY A 11 -17.18 -27.40 28.59
C GLY A 11 -16.28 -26.67 29.59
N GLU A 12 -15.10 -27.23 29.83
CA GLU A 12 -14.05 -26.62 30.66
C GLU A 12 -13.34 -25.51 29.88
N ILE A 13 -13.57 -24.26 30.27
CA ILE A 13 -12.97 -23.08 29.64
C ILE A 13 -11.68 -22.70 30.37
N ARG A 14 -10.55 -22.74 29.67
CA ARG A 14 -9.21 -22.44 30.21
C ARG A 14 -8.73 -21.08 29.73
N GLY A 15 -8.61 -20.13 30.65
CA GLY A 15 -8.09 -18.77 30.41
C GLY A 15 -6.75 -18.52 31.10
N LYS A 16 -6.26 -17.28 30.99
CA LYS A 16 -5.06 -16.78 31.67
C LYS A 16 -5.45 -16.00 32.93
N ALA A 17 -4.84 -16.30 34.08
CA ALA A 17 -4.92 -15.44 35.27
C ALA A 17 -3.62 -14.64 35.44
N HIS A 18 -3.72 -13.31 35.53
CA HIS A 18 -2.62 -12.38 35.81
C HIS A 18 -3.13 -11.11 36.52
N ASP A 19 -2.27 -10.45 37.29
CA ASP A 19 -2.44 -9.11 37.89
C ASP A 19 -3.77 -8.79 38.62
N GLY A 20 -4.50 -9.80 39.09
CA GLY A 20 -5.79 -9.64 39.79
C GLY A 20 -7.02 -9.86 38.92
N VAL A 21 -6.84 -10.29 37.66
CA VAL A 21 -7.92 -10.60 36.70
C VAL A 21 -7.74 -11.99 36.07
N SER A 22 -8.79 -12.48 35.42
CA SER A 22 -8.78 -13.65 34.54
C SER A 22 -9.28 -13.25 33.16
N GLN A 23 -8.57 -13.66 32.12
CA GLN A 23 -8.87 -13.38 30.72
C GLN A 23 -9.15 -14.67 29.95
N PHE A 24 -10.25 -14.66 29.21
CA PHE A 24 -10.68 -15.72 28.31
C PHE A 24 -10.80 -15.12 26.91
N LEU A 25 -9.85 -15.45 26.06
CA LEU A 25 -9.60 -14.81 24.77
C LEU A 25 -10.03 -15.74 23.63
N GLY A 26 -10.41 -15.16 22.48
CA GLY A 26 -10.69 -15.91 21.26
C GLY A 26 -11.90 -16.86 21.33
N ILE A 27 -12.85 -16.63 22.23
CA ILE A 27 -14.05 -17.48 22.35
C ILE A 27 -14.95 -17.25 21.15
N GLN A 28 -15.05 -18.21 20.23
CA GLN A 28 -15.97 -18.13 19.11
C GLN A 28 -17.43 -18.09 19.61
N TYR A 29 -18.18 -17.10 19.14
CA TYR A 29 -19.61 -16.93 19.48
C TYR A 29 -20.54 -17.39 18.35
N ALA A 30 -20.03 -17.48 17.12
CA ALA A 30 -20.79 -17.90 15.96
C ALA A 30 -19.94 -18.68 14.94
N THR A 31 -20.61 -19.51 14.14
CA THR A 31 -20.07 -20.14 12.93
C THR A 31 -20.61 -19.47 11.68
N LEU A 32 -19.87 -19.61 10.58
CA LEU A 32 -20.25 -19.13 9.25
C LEU A 32 -20.20 -20.30 8.26
N LYS A 33 -21.30 -20.57 7.57
CA LYS A 33 -21.36 -21.51 6.44
C LYS A 33 -20.38 -21.10 5.34
N ASP A 34 -20.37 -19.81 5.04
CA ASP A 34 -19.43 -19.14 4.16
C ASP A 34 -19.30 -17.67 4.60
N ARG A 35 -18.34 -16.93 4.04
CA ARG A 35 -17.99 -15.56 4.48
C ARG A 35 -19.10 -14.51 4.31
N LEU A 36 -20.10 -14.76 3.47
CA LEU A 36 -21.23 -13.84 3.21
C LEU A 36 -22.53 -14.30 3.89
N ALA A 37 -22.60 -15.55 4.37
CA ALA A 37 -23.75 -16.08 5.10
C ALA A 37 -24.04 -15.33 6.42
N ASP A 38 -25.27 -15.46 6.93
CA ASP A 38 -25.59 -15.02 8.28
C ASP A 38 -24.78 -15.80 9.33
N ALA A 39 -24.52 -15.17 10.47
CA ALA A 39 -23.84 -15.79 11.60
C ALA A 39 -24.77 -16.75 12.37
N GLU A 40 -24.35 -18.01 12.50
CA GLU A 40 -25.08 -19.03 13.27
C GLU A 40 -24.55 -19.07 14.71
N LEU A 41 -25.42 -18.87 15.70
CA LEU A 41 -25.05 -18.81 17.12
C LEU A 41 -24.49 -20.16 17.62
N ILE A 42 -23.30 -20.15 18.23
CA ILE A 42 -22.76 -21.32 18.95
C ILE A 42 -23.46 -21.41 20.32
N GLU A 43 -24.58 -22.14 20.36
CA GLU A 43 -25.36 -22.36 21.59
C GLU A 43 -24.73 -23.36 22.56
N GLN A 44 -24.02 -24.35 22.01
CA GLN A 44 -23.33 -25.41 22.73
C GLN A 44 -22.10 -25.76 21.90
N ARG A 45 -20.98 -26.07 22.58
CA ARG A 45 -19.72 -26.42 21.93
C ARG A 45 -19.44 -27.92 22.08
N GLU A 46 -18.92 -28.52 21.02
CA GLU A 46 -18.42 -29.90 21.07
C GLU A 46 -17.07 -29.98 21.81
N GLY A 47 -16.84 -31.11 22.49
CA GLY A 47 -15.58 -31.42 23.17
C GLY A 47 -15.39 -30.75 24.55
N ASN A 48 -14.66 -31.45 25.43
CA ASN A 48 -14.66 -31.16 26.86
C ASN A 48 -13.85 -29.92 27.29
N ILE A 49 -12.92 -29.40 26.47
CA ILE A 49 -11.99 -28.33 26.87
C ILE A 49 -11.92 -27.23 25.80
N LEU A 50 -12.16 -25.98 26.20
CA LEU A 50 -12.00 -24.75 25.41
C LEU A 50 -10.73 -24.00 25.86
N ASP A 51 -9.69 -24.01 25.02
CA ASP A 51 -8.48 -23.20 25.24
C ASP A 51 -8.74 -21.74 24.85
N ALA A 52 -9.29 -20.97 25.80
CA ALA A 52 -9.46 -19.53 25.72
C ALA A 52 -8.24 -18.78 26.30
N SER A 53 -7.04 -19.37 26.27
CA SER A 53 -5.82 -18.69 26.73
C SER A 53 -5.17 -17.81 25.65
N LYS A 54 -5.65 -17.84 24.41
CA LYS A 54 -5.04 -17.18 23.24
C LYS A 54 -6.07 -16.34 22.50
N ASP A 55 -5.63 -15.20 21.98
CA ASP A 55 -6.43 -14.38 21.08
C ASP A 55 -6.88 -15.20 19.85
N GLY A 56 -8.13 -14.99 19.43
CA GLY A 56 -8.66 -15.54 18.19
C GLY A 56 -8.14 -14.79 16.96
N PRO A 57 -8.42 -15.29 15.74
CA PRO A 57 -8.12 -14.54 14.53
C PRO A 57 -8.95 -13.25 14.47
N THR A 58 -8.39 -12.21 13.87
CA THR A 58 -9.08 -10.92 13.67
C THR A 58 -9.93 -10.94 12.40
N ALA A 59 -10.88 -10.02 12.28
CA ALA A 59 -11.64 -9.84 11.05
C ALA A 59 -10.73 -9.37 9.89
N VAL A 60 -11.05 -9.79 8.67
CA VAL A 60 -10.28 -9.40 7.48
C VAL A 60 -10.42 -7.90 7.24
N SER A 61 -9.29 -7.20 7.26
CA SER A 61 -9.20 -5.74 7.23
C SER A 61 -7.80 -5.29 6.78
N PRO A 62 -7.59 -4.04 6.35
CA PRO A 62 -6.28 -3.58 5.88
C PRO A 62 -5.19 -3.78 6.94
N SER A 63 -4.05 -4.36 6.54
CA SER A 63 -2.98 -4.78 7.46
C SER A 63 -2.36 -3.64 8.28
N PHE A 64 -2.47 -2.40 7.81
CA PHE A 64 -2.03 -1.19 8.51
C PHE A 64 -3.05 -0.65 9.53
N GLY A 65 -4.23 -1.27 9.68
CA GLY A 65 -5.36 -0.69 10.43
C GLY A 65 -5.07 -0.37 11.90
N CYS A 66 -4.31 -1.24 12.59
CA CYS A 66 -3.92 -1.01 13.99
C CYS A 66 -2.93 0.16 14.11
N ASP A 67 -1.95 0.24 13.20
CA ASP A 67 -0.96 1.32 13.17
C ASP A 67 -1.61 2.67 12.80
N PHE A 68 -2.66 2.64 11.95
CA PHE A 68 -3.45 3.82 11.61
C PHE A 68 -4.21 4.37 12.82
N GLU A 69 -4.86 3.51 13.61
CA GLU A 69 -5.59 3.92 14.81
C GLU A 69 -4.64 4.44 15.90
N LEU A 70 -3.54 3.74 16.17
CA LEU A 70 -2.49 4.20 17.10
C LEU A 70 -1.81 5.50 16.62
N GLY A 71 -1.61 5.65 15.31
CA GLY A 71 -1.12 6.89 14.70
C GLY A 71 -2.08 8.08 14.89
N HIS A 72 -3.38 7.82 14.97
CA HIS A 72 -4.38 8.83 15.31
C HIS A 72 -4.33 9.23 16.80
N ILE A 73 -4.10 8.27 17.70
CA ILE A 73 -3.82 8.53 19.13
C ILE A 73 -2.53 9.34 19.30
N GLN A 74 -1.62 9.29 18.32
CA GLN A 74 -0.26 9.86 18.34
C GLN A 74 0.71 9.13 19.30
N HIS A 75 0.37 7.91 19.72
CA HIS A 75 1.25 7.05 20.50
C HIS A 75 1.00 5.58 20.17
N THR A 76 2.07 4.78 20.11
CA THR A 76 1.99 3.35 19.80
C THR A 76 1.96 2.50 21.07
N LEU A 77 1.44 1.29 20.95
CA LEU A 77 1.56 0.22 21.93
C LEU A 77 2.07 -1.06 21.22
N PRO A 78 2.71 -2.00 21.94
CA PRO A 78 3.15 -3.26 21.35
C PRO A 78 1.97 -4.07 20.78
N LYS A 79 1.86 -4.14 19.45
CA LYS A 79 0.81 -4.90 18.77
C LYS A 79 1.10 -6.40 18.75
N LYS A 80 0.03 -7.20 18.78
CA LYS A 80 0.09 -8.66 18.58
C LYS A 80 0.00 -8.96 17.08
N GLU A 81 0.91 -9.77 16.55
CA GLU A 81 0.74 -10.35 15.20
C GLU A 81 -0.23 -11.53 15.29
N LEU A 82 -1.43 -11.37 14.75
CA LEU A 82 -2.51 -12.36 14.76
C LEU A 82 -2.99 -12.61 13.32
N PRO A 83 -3.37 -13.85 12.98
CA PRO A 83 -3.94 -14.16 11.68
C PRO A 83 -5.30 -13.47 11.50
N GLN A 84 -5.58 -13.03 10.27
CA GLN A 84 -6.93 -12.62 9.88
C GLN A 84 -7.74 -13.84 9.42
N SER A 85 -9.07 -13.80 9.56
CA SER A 85 -9.97 -14.81 8.98
C SER A 85 -11.34 -14.21 8.64
N ASP A 86 -11.89 -14.64 7.52
CA ASP A 86 -13.23 -14.30 7.02
C ASP A 86 -14.32 -15.27 7.52
N LEU A 87 -13.91 -16.44 8.05
CA LEU A 87 -14.81 -17.48 8.59
C LEU A 87 -14.72 -17.64 10.11
N ASN A 88 -13.54 -17.42 10.71
CA ASN A 88 -13.27 -17.73 12.13
C ASN A 88 -13.15 -16.50 13.05
N CYS A 89 -13.30 -15.29 12.50
CA CYS A 89 -13.12 -14.03 13.25
C CYS A 89 -14.24 -13.71 14.24
N LEU A 90 -15.38 -14.40 14.21
CA LEU A 90 -16.53 -14.15 15.08
C LEU A 90 -16.26 -14.67 16.50
N ASN A 91 -15.40 -13.95 17.24
CA ASN A 91 -14.95 -14.28 18.59
C ASN A 91 -15.01 -13.10 19.57
N LEU A 92 -15.01 -13.46 20.86
CA LEU A 92 -15.02 -12.57 22.02
C LEU A 92 -13.73 -12.70 22.82
N ASN A 93 -13.32 -11.58 23.43
CA ASN A 93 -12.40 -11.56 24.56
C ASN A 93 -13.17 -11.11 25.81
N ILE A 94 -13.07 -11.89 26.90
CA ILE A 94 -13.78 -11.66 28.17
C ILE A 94 -12.74 -11.51 29.28
N THR A 95 -12.79 -10.40 30.03
CA THR A 95 -11.97 -10.15 31.22
C THR A 95 -12.87 -10.05 32.45
N VAL A 96 -12.51 -10.78 33.51
CA VAL A 96 -13.26 -10.83 34.78
C VAL A 96 -12.31 -10.62 35.97
N PRO A 97 -12.79 -10.14 37.14
CA PRO A 97 -12.00 -10.10 38.37
C PRO A 97 -11.50 -11.50 38.77
N ALA A 98 -10.31 -11.60 39.37
CA ALA A 98 -9.84 -12.87 39.90
C ALA A 98 -10.74 -13.39 41.02
N GLY A 99 -11.06 -14.69 41.00
CA GLY A 99 -11.97 -15.32 41.96
C GLY A 99 -13.46 -15.19 41.62
N THR A 100 -13.82 -14.56 40.50
CA THR A 100 -15.22 -14.51 40.01
C THR A 100 -15.77 -15.92 39.78
N THR A 101 -17.02 -16.13 40.20
CA THR A 101 -17.81 -17.36 40.08
C THR A 101 -19.08 -17.11 39.27
N GLU A 102 -19.73 -18.17 38.79
CA GLU A 102 -21.05 -18.09 38.13
C GLU A 102 -22.12 -17.34 38.96
N THR A 103 -22.00 -17.39 40.29
CA THR A 103 -22.89 -16.69 41.24
C THR A 103 -22.51 -15.24 41.55
N SER A 104 -21.50 -14.66 40.90
CA SER A 104 -21.00 -13.31 41.23
C SER A 104 -21.91 -12.17 40.74
N ASN A 105 -22.70 -12.41 39.68
CA ASN A 105 -23.72 -11.50 39.14
C ASN A 105 -23.23 -10.04 38.95
N LEU A 106 -22.07 -9.88 38.32
CA LEU A 106 -21.42 -8.59 38.08
C LEU A 106 -21.98 -7.89 36.83
N PRO A 107 -22.11 -6.56 36.79
CA PRO A 107 -22.51 -5.85 35.57
C PRO A 107 -21.54 -6.11 34.41
N VAL A 108 -22.08 -6.20 33.19
CA VAL A 108 -21.31 -6.53 31.99
C VAL A 108 -21.13 -5.29 31.12
N PHE A 109 -19.88 -4.86 30.93
CA PHE A 109 -19.50 -3.85 29.94
C PHE A 109 -19.18 -4.55 28.61
N LEU A 110 -20.05 -4.42 27.62
CA LEU A 110 -19.93 -5.06 26.31
C LEU A 110 -19.57 -4.02 25.25
N PHE A 111 -18.37 -4.10 24.67
CA PHE A 111 -17.83 -3.06 23.80
C PHE A 111 -17.77 -3.46 22.32
N ILE A 112 -18.26 -2.58 21.45
CA ILE A 112 -18.11 -2.63 20.00
C ILE A 112 -17.01 -1.66 19.57
N HIS A 113 -15.93 -2.17 18.95
CA HIS A 113 -14.83 -1.33 18.47
C HIS A 113 -15.23 -0.44 17.28
N GLY A 114 -14.51 0.67 17.13
CA GLY A 114 -14.63 1.61 16.03
C GLY A 114 -13.96 1.12 14.74
N GLY A 115 -13.37 2.07 13.99
CA GLY A 115 -12.64 1.78 12.76
C GLY A 115 -13.45 1.89 11.46
N GLY A 116 -14.46 2.77 11.43
CA GLY A 116 -15.18 3.13 10.19
C GLY A 116 -15.90 1.97 9.49
N LEU A 117 -16.20 0.88 10.21
CA LEU A 117 -16.71 -0.38 9.68
C LEU A 117 -15.77 -1.11 8.69
N VAL A 118 -14.50 -0.70 8.57
CA VAL A 118 -13.50 -1.25 7.62
C VAL A 118 -12.25 -1.81 8.30
N LEU A 119 -11.94 -1.39 9.52
CA LEU A 119 -10.81 -1.86 10.34
C LEU A 119 -11.22 -1.98 11.81
N GLY A 120 -10.39 -2.64 12.61
CA GLY A 120 -10.61 -2.85 14.05
C GLY A 120 -10.53 -4.33 14.45
N ALA A 121 -10.11 -4.61 15.68
CA ALA A 121 -10.25 -5.93 16.30
C ALA A 121 -10.25 -5.86 17.83
N ASN A 122 -10.95 -6.79 18.47
CA ASN A 122 -11.06 -6.98 19.93
C ASN A 122 -9.73 -7.29 20.65
N SER A 123 -8.65 -7.54 19.91
CA SER A 123 -7.33 -7.98 20.38
C SER A 123 -6.23 -6.94 20.21
N TRP A 124 -6.55 -5.77 19.65
CA TRP A 124 -5.61 -4.64 19.55
C TRP A 124 -5.22 -4.11 20.93
N PRO A 125 -3.97 -3.65 21.13
CA PRO A 125 -3.41 -3.41 22.46
C PRO A 125 -4.11 -2.30 23.26
N GLN A 126 -4.73 -1.32 22.59
CA GLN A 126 -5.54 -0.29 23.23
C GLN A 126 -6.84 -0.83 23.86
N PHE A 127 -7.32 -2.01 23.44
CA PHE A 127 -8.55 -2.65 23.95
C PHE A 127 -8.29 -3.80 24.95
N ASP A 128 -7.08 -3.92 25.53
CA ASP A 128 -6.88 -4.87 26.63
C ASP A 128 -7.61 -4.38 27.89
N TYR A 129 -8.57 -5.16 28.39
CA TYR A 129 -9.38 -4.78 29.55
C TYR A 129 -8.81 -5.25 30.89
N ALA A 130 -7.62 -5.87 30.93
CA ALA A 130 -7.01 -6.29 32.19
C ALA A 130 -6.91 -5.15 33.21
N ARG A 131 -6.43 -3.98 32.78
CA ARG A 131 -6.28 -2.80 33.63
C ARG A 131 -7.61 -2.14 33.98
N PHE A 132 -8.53 -2.07 33.02
CA PHE A 132 -9.86 -1.52 33.20
C PHE A 132 -10.66 -2.31 34.25
N VAL A 133 -10.71 -3.64 34.11
CA VAL A 133 -11.40 -4.52 35.08
C VAL A 133 -10.70 -4.50 36.44
N LYS A 134 -9.36 -4.50 36.49
CA LYS A 134 -8.62 -4.36 37.75
C LYS A 134 -8.97 -3.06 38.48
N LEU A 135 -8.97 -1.93 37.78
CA LEU A 135 -9.35 -0.64 38.35
C LEU A 135 -10.80 -0.64 38.87
N SER A 136 -11.71 -1.35 38.20
CA SER A 136 -13.11 -1.49 38.67
C SER A 136 -13.19 -2.16 40.05
N VAL A 137 -12.34 -3.15 40.33
CA VAL A 137 -12.21 -3.80 41.65
C VAL A 137 -11.59 -2.84 42.66
N GLU A 138 -10.52 -2.13 42.31
CA GLU A 138 -9.87 -1.11 43.15
C GLU A 138 -10.83 0.03 43.55
N LYS A 139 -11.86 0.28 42.73
CA LYS A 139 -12.93 1.26 42.98
C LYS A 139 -14.17 0.69 43.68
N ASN A 140 -14.16 -0.59 44.08
CA ASN A 140 -15.31 -1.30 44.65
C ASN A 140 -16.56 -1.31 43.73
N LEU A 141 -16.34 -1.24 42.41
CA LEU A 141 -17.37 -1.29 41.37
C LEU A 141 -17.01 -2.37 40.34
N PRO A 142 -16.79 -3.65 40.76
CA PRO A 142 -16.31 -4.71 39.88
C PRO A 142 -17.24 -4.94 38.68
N ILE A 143 -16.68 -5.10 37.49
CA ILE A 143 -17.42 -5.42 36.25
C ILE A 143 -16.79 -6.60 35.50
N VAL A 144 -17.59 -7.24 34.65
CA VAL A 144 -17.10 -8.12 33.58
C VAL A 144 -16.98 -7.28 32.30
N ALA A 145 -15.84 -7.31 31.63
CA ALA A 145 -15.62 -6.57 30.38
C ALA A 145 -15.48 -7.53 29.19
N VAL A 146 -16.23 -7.27 28.11
CA VAL A 146 -16.30 -8.11 26.92
C VAL A 146 -16.07 -7.27 25.67
N SER A 147 -15.18 -7.70 24.78
CA SER A 147 -15.00 -7.10 23.45
C SER A 147 -15.27 -8.13 22.35
N MET A 148 -15.97 -7.70 21.29
CA MET A 148 -16.33 -8.56 20.15
C MET A 148 -15.61 -8.17 18.87
N ASN A 149 -15.26 -9.16 18.05
CA ASN A 149 -15.02 -8.97 16.62
C ASN A 149 -16.33 -9.15 15.83
N TYR A 150 -16.45 -8.48 14.70
CA TYR A 150 -17.54 -8.61 13.73
C TYR A 150 -16.98 -8.44 12.31
N ARG A 151 -17.69 -8.88 11.26
CA ARG A 151 -17.21 -8.71 9.87
C ARG A 151 -17.19 -7.24 9.47
N LEU A 152 -16.13 -6.87 8.75
CA LEU A 152 -15.82 -5.51 8.31
C LEU A 152 -15.82 -5.42 6.78
N GLY A 153 -15.83 -4.19 6.27
CA GLY A 153 -15.70 -3.87 4.86
C GLY A 153 -16.74 -4.61 4.01
N ALA A 154 -16.29 -5.22 2.92
CA ALA A 154 -17.16 -5.96 2.02
C ALA A 154 -17.85 -7.16 2.69
N PHE A 155 -17.20 -7.85 3.63
CA PHE A 155 -17.77 -9.03 4.30
C PHE A 155 -18.90 -8.67 5.27
N GLY A 156 -18.83 -7.47 5.87
CA GLY A 156 -19.84 -6.96 6.80
C GLY A 156 -20.98 -6.18 6.13
N PHE A 157 -20.72 -5.49 5.02
CA PHE A 157 -21.61 -4.42 4.54
C PHE A 157 -21.85 -4.39 3.02
N LEU A 158 -21.20 -5.23 2.21
CA LEU A 158 -21.52 -5.32 0.78
C LEU A 158 -22.88 -6.03 0.59
N THR A 159 -23.80 -5.41 -0.16
CA THR A 159 -25.06 -6.04 -0.54
C THR A 159 -25.47 -5.62 -1.95
N SER A 160 -26.21 -6.50 -2.63
CA SER A 160 -26.84 -6.24 -3.93
C SER A 160 -28.06 -7.13 -4.10
N ASP A 161 -28.90 -6.81 -5.08
CA ASP A 161 -30.07 -7.62 -5.47
C ASP A 161 -29.63 -9.03 -5.91
N GLU A 162 -28.44 -9.12 -6.51
CA GLU A 162 -27.76 -10.38 -6.84
C GLU A 162 -27.43 -11.21 -5.58
N LEU A 163 -26.77 -10.60 -4.59
CA LEU A 163 -26.41 -11.26 -3.32
C LEU A 163 -27.66 -11.66 -2.52
N ARG A 164 -28.66 -10.77 -2.43
CA ARG A 164 -29.90 -11.02 -1.67
C ARG A 164 -30.71 -12.17 -2.30
N ARG A 165 -30.80 -12.26 -3.63
CA ARG A 165 -31.43 -13.42 -4.31
C ARG A 165 -30.66 -14.73 -4.12
N ALA A 166 -29.35 -14.67 -3.90
CA ALA A 166 -28.54 -15.84 -3.57
C ALA A 166 -28.66 -16.29 -2.09
N GLY A 167 -29.43 -15.56 -1.28
CA GLY A 167 -29.65 -15.85 0.14
C GLY A 167 -28.69 -15.14 1.10
N TYR A 168 -27.92 -14.15 0.63
CA TYR A 168 -27.03 -13.34 1.46
C TYR A 168 -27.72 -12.03 1.90
N ASN A 169 -28.06 -11.94 3.18
CA ASN A 169 -28.69 -10.77 3.76
C ASN A 169 -27.73 -9.57 3.80
N ALA A 170 -28.30 -8.37 3.86
CA ALA A 170 -27.53 -7.15 4.11
C ALA A 170 -27.15 -7.04 5.59
N ASN A 171 -26.22 -6.13 5.91
CA ASN A 171 -25.85 -5.77 7.29
C ASN A 171 -25.21 -6.90 8.12
N ASN A 172 -24.50 -7.84 7.48
CA ASN A 172 -23.74 -8.91 8.15
C ASN A 172 -22.96 -8.44 9.38
N GLY A 173 -22.25 -7.31 9.32
CA GLY A 173 -21.49 -6.78 10.46
C GLY A 173 -22.36 -6.38 11.66
N LEU A 174 -23.60 -5.90 11.43
CA LEU A 174 -24.57 -5.65 12.51
C LEU A 174 -25.23 -6.95 12.98
N ARG A 175 -25.49 -7.91 12.07
CA ARG A 175 -26.05 -9.22 12.41
C ARG A 175 -25.10 -10.02 13.30
N ASP A 176 -23.80 -10.02 12.97
CA ASP A 176 -22.72 -10.58 13.78
C ASP A 176 -22.76 -10.03 15.22
N GLN A 177 -22.86 -8.71 15.38
CA GLN A 177 -22.97 -8.06 16.69
C GLN A 177 -24.27 -8.44 17.44
N LYS A 178 -25.40 -8.60 16.74
CA LYS A 178 -26.66 -9.09 17.34
C LYS A 178 -26.51 -10.53 17.84
N VAL A 179 -25.80 -11.38 17.10
CA VAL A 179 -25.48 -12.76 17.52
C VAL A 179 -24.47 -12.78 18.67
N ALA A 180 -23.46 -11.91 18.68
CA ALA A 180 -22.55 -11.74 19.81
C ALA A 180 -23.29 -11.34 21.11
N MET A 181 -24.24 -10.42 21.02
CA MET A 181 -25.10 -10.03 22.14
C MET A 181 -26.00 -11.18 22.62
N ARG A 182 -26.61 -11.96 21.71
CA ARG A 182 -27.35 -13.19 22.06
C ARG A 182 -26.47 -14.22 22.76
N TRP A 183 -25.21 -14.36 22.33
CA TRP A 183 -24.24 -15.24 22.99
C TRP A 183 -23.94 -14.74 24.41
N VAL A 184 -23.72 -13.43 24.61
CA VAL A 184 -23.52 -12.83 25.93
C VAL A 184 -24.73 -13.11 26.83
N GLN A 185 -25.95 -12.84 26.36
CA GLN A 185 -27.20 -13.15 27.10
C GLN A 185 -27.28 -14.62 27.53
N LYS A 186 -26.86 -15.55 26.67
CA LYS A 186 -26.92 -17.01 26.93
C LYS A 186 -25.79 -17.54 27.82
N HIS A 187 -24.60 -16.93 27.77
CA HIS A 187 -23.38 -17.53 28.32
C HIS A 187 -22.63 -16.70 29.37
N ILE A 188 -22.86 -15.38 29.50
CA ILE A 188 -22.02 -14.53 30.37
C ILE A 188 -22.13 -14.86 31.86
N ALA A 189 -23.26 -15.46 32.28
CA ALA A 189 -23.44 -16.01 33.62
C ALA A 189 -22.33 -17.01 34.01
N ASN A 190 -21.86 -17.86 33.09
CA ASN A 190 -20.76 -18.80 33.34
C ASN A 190 -19.45 -18.08 33.76
N PHE A 191 -19.29 -16.82 33.35
CA PHE A 191 -18.16 -15.94 33.68
C PHE A 191 -18.45 -15.02 34.87
N GLY A 192 -19.59 -15.20 35.54
CA GLY A 192 -20.05 -14.40 36.67
C GLY A 192 -20.63 -13.03 36.30
N GLY A 193 -20.91 -12.79 35.03
CA GLY A 193 -21.61 -11.59 34.57
C GLY A 193 -23.13 -11.75 34.62
N ASP A 194 -23.83 -10.66 34.88
CA ASP A 194 -25.29 -10.57 34.92
C ASP A 194 -25.86 -10.29 33.51
N PRO A 195 -26.58 -11.23 32.88
CA PRO A 195 -27.20 -11.01 31.57
C PRO A 195 -28.32 -9.94 31.62
N ASP A 196 -28.98 -9.77 32.77
CA ASP A 196 -30.00 -8.74 33.01
C ASP A 196 -29.37 -7.38 33.39
N ASN A 197 -28.03 -7.24 33.31
CA ASN A 197 -27.32 -5.98 33.56
C ASN A 197 -26.15 -5.75 32.58
N VAL A 198 -26.40 -6.02 31.28
CA VAL A 198 -25.49 -5.67 30.18
C VAL A 198 -25.59 -4.19 29.84
N THR A 199 -24.45 -3.50 29.81
CA THR A 199 -24.27 -2.15 29.27
C THR A 199 -23.54 -2.25 27.93
N LEU A 200 -24.22 -1.90 26.84
CA LEU A 200 -23.62 -1.90 25.50
C LEU A 200 -22.89 -0.57 25.25
N ALA A 201 -21.60 -0.64 24.97
CA ALA A 201 -20.72 0.50 24.74
C ALA A 201 -20.10 0.45 23.34
N GLY A 202 -19.78 1.61 22.77
CA GLY A 202 -19.05 1.65 21.50
C GLY A 202 -18.51 3.02 21.16
N MET A 203 -17.40 3.01 20.40
CA MET A 203 -16.67 4.20 19.97
C MET A 203 -16.76 4.41 18.46
N SER A 204 -16.95 5.64 17.99
CA SER A 204 -16.94 5.98 16.56
C SER A 204 -17.97 5.15 15.79
N ALA A 205 -17.53 4.36 14.79
CA ALA A 205 -18.38 3.39 14.11
C ALA A 205 -19.05 2.37 15.05
N GLY A 206 -18.38 1.97 16.14
CA GLY A 206 -18.96 1.15 17.19
C GLY A 206 -20.07 1.88 17.95
N GLY A 207 -19.93 3.18 18.20
CA GLY A 207 -20.99 4.03 18.77
C GLY A 207 -22.20 4.15 17.84
N ALA A 208 -21.95 4.26 16.53
CA ALA A 208 -23.01 4.16 15.53
C ALA A 208 -23.73 2.80 15.58
N CYS A 209 -23.00 1.69 15.68
CA CYS A 209 -23.56 0.36 15.89
C CYS A 209 -24.44 0.28 17.15
N VAL A 210 -24.01 0.83 18.30
CA VAL A 210 -24.85 0.92 19.51
C VAL A 210 -26.18 1.62 19.21
N THR A 211 -26.16 2.73 18.46
CA THR A 211 -27.40 3.44 18.09
C THR A 211 -28.29 2.70 17.09
N TYR A 212 -27.74 1.79 16.26
CA TYR A 212 -28.54 0.86 15.45
C TYR A 212 -29.17 -0.24 16.31
N HIS A 213 -28.42 -0.82 17.26
CA HIS A 213 -28.95 -1.82 18.19
C HIS A 213 -29.97 -1.25 19.18
N LEU A 214 -29.92 0.05 19.47
CA LEU A 214 -31.01 0.75 20.16
C LEU A 214 -32.31 0.77 19.33
N ASP A 215 -32.28 0.69 18.00
CA ASP A 215 -33.49 0.51 17.18
C ASP A 215 -33.89 -0.96 17.00
N SER A 216 -33.22 -1.91 17.66
CA SER A 216 -33.61 -3.33 17.65
C SER A 216 -34.99 -3.55 18.28
N ASP A 217 -35.67 -4.60 17.82
CA ASP A 217 -36.86 -5.20 18.44
C ASP A 217 -36.51 -6.06 19.67
N GLU A 218 -35.34 -6.70 19.62
CA GLU A 218 -34.79 -7.57 20.64
C GLU A 218 -33.93 -6.78 21.63
N GLN A 219 -34.33 -6.80 22.91
CA GLN A 219 -33.75 -6.00 23.99
C GLN A 219 -32.59 -6.75 24.65
N LEU A 220 -31.43 -6.79 23.98
CA LEU A 220 -30.26 -7.59 24.40
C LEU A 220 -29.34 -6.90 25.42
N PHE A 221 -29.67 -5.69 25.85
CA PHE A 221 -28.92 -4.93 26.85
C PHE A 221 -29.83 -3.94 27.58
N LYS A 222 -29.33 -3.39 28.69
CA LYS A 222 -30.09 -2.55 29.63
C LYS A 222 -29.75 -1.07 29.56
N ARG A 223 -28.47 -0.74 29.33
CA ARG A 223 -27.96 0.63 29.22
C ARG A 223 -27.04 0.78 28.01
N ALA A 224 -26.91 2.00 27.51
CA ALA A 224 -26.07 2.32 26.36
C ALA A 224 -24.98 3.36 26.70
N ILE A 225 -23.79 3.18 26.14
CA ILE A 225 -22.72 4.18 26.12
C ILE A 225 -22.32 4.43 24.66
N VAL A 226 -22.46 5.67 24.21
CA VAL A 226 -22.25 6.08 22.81
C VAL A 226 -21.14 7.12 22.78
N MET A 227 -19.93 6.71 22.37
CA MET A 227 -18.73 7.56 22.39
C MET A 227 -18.43 8.05 20.97
N SER A 228 -18.52 9.36 20.75
CA SER A 228 -18.01 10.05 19.55
C SER A 228 -18.44 9.42 18.20
N GLY A 229 -19.68 8.95 18.11
CA GLY A 229 -20.23 8.39 16.87
C GLY A 229 -21.65 7.85 17.03
N THR A 230 -22.51 8.09 16.04
CA THR A 230 -23.93 7.69 16.03
C THR A 230 -24.37 7.30 14.61
N CYS A 231 -25.57 6.74 14.45
CA CYS A 231 -26.21 6.51 13.16
C CYS A 231 -26.52 7.80 12.37
N LEU A 232 -26.35 8.99 12.96
CA LEU A 232 -26.38 10.28 12.24
C LEU A 232 -25.02 10.64 11.60
N LEU A 233 -23.92 10.07 12.10
CA LEU A 233 -22.57 10.15 11.51
C LEU A 233 -22.40 9.09 10.41
N ILE A 234 -22.70 7.82 10.73
CA ILE A 234 -22.69 6.72 9.75
C ILE A 234 -24.13 6.40 9.38
N LYS A 235 -24.69 7.23 8.49
CA LYS A 235 -26.07 7.07 7.99
C LYS A 235 -26.21 5.84 7.09
N PRO A 236 -27.38 5.17 7.11
CA PRO A 236 -27.61 4.00 6.27
C PRO A 236 -27.99 4.44 4.84
N LEU A 237 -27.67 3.62 3.85
CA LEU A 237 -28.00 3.89 2.45
C LEU A 237 -29.18 3.01 1.95
N PRO A 238 -30.03 3.53 1.06
CA PRO A 238 -31.01 2.71 0.34
C PRO A 238 -30.31 1.71 -0.59
N TYR A 239 -31.00 0.63 -0.95
CA TYR A 239 -30.42 -0.42 -1.81
C TYR A 239 -29.88 0.11 -3.15
N ASP A 240 -30.51 1.10 -3.79
CA ASP A 240 -30.05 1.64 -5.08
C ASP A 240 -28.61 2.20 -5.04
N LEU A 241 -28.16 2.73 -3.90
CA LEU A 241 -26.77 3.18 -3.71
C LEU A 241 -25.84 2.01 -3.36
N HIS A 242 -26.35 0.98 -2.69
CA HIS A 242 -25.64 -0.28 -2.48
C HIS A 242 -25.44 -1.06 -3.78
N GLU A 243 -26.39 -1.05 -4.71
CA GLU A 243 -26.18 -1.60 -6.06
C GLU A 243 -25.02 -0.87 -6.77
N GLN A 244 -24.92 0.46 -6.66
CA GLN A 244 -23.81 1.23 -7.24
C GLN A 244 -22.46 0.88 -6.60
N ASN A 245 -22.42 0.73 -5.27
CA ASN A 245 -21.24 0.27 -4.54
C ASN A 245 -20.84 -1.16 -4.96
N TYR A 246 -21.81 -2.04 -5.15
CA TYR A 246 -21.61 -3.41 -5.61
C TYR A 246 -21.07 -3.46 -7.04
N GLN A 247 -21.64 -2.70 -7.98
CA GLN A 247 -21.12 -2.63 -9.35
C GLN A 247 -19.69 -2.08 -9.39
N GLN A 248 -19.34 -1.10 -8.53
CA GLN A 248 -17.96 -0.63 -8.39
C GLN A 248 -17.02 -1.75 -7.87
N ALA A 249 -17.43 -2.51 -6.86
CA ALA A 249 -16.64 -3.64 -6.36
C ALA A 249 -16.45 -4.73 -7.43
N ILE A 250 -17.51 -5.13 -8.12
CA ILE A 250 -17.49 -6.11 -9.22
C ILE A 250 -16.61 -5.64 -10.38
N ALA A 251 -16.69 -4.36 -10.77
CA ALA A 251 -15.83 -3.79 -11.81
C ALA A 251 -14.34 -3.76 -11.38
N ALA A 252 -14.04 -3.40 -10.12
CA ALA A 252 -12.68 -3.41 -9.60
C ALA A 252 -12.07 -4.82 -9.51
N LEU A 253 -12.90 -5.83 -9.26
CA LEU A 253 -12.51 -7.24 -9.28
C LEU A 253 -12.35 -7.81 -10.71
N GLY A 254 -12.72 -7.07 -11.75
CA GLY A 254 -12.68 -7.53 -13.15
C GLY A 254 -13.83 -8.46 -13.54
N LEU A 255 -14.96 -8.39 -12.82
CA LEU A 255 -16.10 -9.31 -12.92
C LEU A 255 -17.34 -8.69 -13.58
N ALA A 256 -17.18 -7.53 -14.25
CA ALA A 256 -18.28 -6.80 -14.87
C ALA A 256 -19.05 -7.63 -15.91
N ASP A 257 -18.34 -8.39 -16.75
CA ASP A 257 -18.93 -9.25 -17.79
C ASP A 257 -19.21 -10.69 -17.33
N ALA A 258 -18.83 -11.04 -16.09
CA ALA A 258 -19.06 -12.36 -15.52
C ALA A 258 -20.54 -12.57 -15.17
N SER A 259 -21.01 -13.82 -15.20
CA SER A 259 -22.37 -14.16 -14.78
C SER A 259 -22.55 -13.97 -13.26
N PRO A 260 -23.79 -13.78 -12.77
CA PRO A 260 -24.08 -13.69 -11.33
C PRO A 260 -23.49 -14.85 -10.50
N GLY A 261 -23.58 -16.08 -11.00
CA GLY A 261 -23.02 -17.24 -10.32
C GLY A 261 -21.49 -17.17 -10.20
N GLU A 262 -20.80 -16.69 -11.23
CA GLU A 262 -19.33 -16.53 -11.23
C GLU A 262 -18.89 -15.36 -10.34
N ARG A 263 -19.65 -14.25 -10.31
CA ARG A 263 -19.40 -13.11 -9.42
C ARG A 263 -19.47 -13.53 -7.96
N ILE A 264 -20.58 -14.16 -7.56
CA ILE A 264 -20.78 -14.68 -6.20
C ILE A 264 -19.69 -15.70 -5.85
N LYS A 265 -19.45 -16.68 -6.72
CA LYS A 265 -18.39 -17.68 -6.53
C LYS A 265 -17.02 -17.03 -6.31
N THR A 266 -16.67 -16.03 -7.11
CA THR A 266 -15.40 -15.31 -6.98
C THR A 266 -15.31 -14.50 -5.68
N LEU A 267 -16.40 -13.87 -5.23
CA LEU A 267 -16.45 -13.20 -3.91
C LEU A 267 -16.24 -14.20 -2.75
N LEU A 268 -16.75 -15.43 -2.88
CA LEU A 268 -16.61 -16.50 -1.87
C LEU A 268 -15.23 -17.19 -1.88
N GLU A 269 -14.61 -17.36 -3.05
CA GLU A 269 -13.38 -18.14 -3.23
C GLU A 269 -12.08 -17.30 -3.26
N THR A 270 -12.16 -16.01 -3.63
CA THR A 270 -10.97 -15.12 -3.64
C THR A 270 -10.46 -14.93 -2.20
N PRO A 271 -9.15 -15.05 -1.90
CA PRO A 271 -8.63 -14.81 -0.56
C PRO A 271 -9.07 -13.44 -0.02
N GLY A 272 -9.52 -13.39 1.24
CA GLY A 272 -10.15 -12.17 1.79
C GLY A 272 -9.25 -10.93 1.72
N GLU A 273 -7.93 -11.11 1.93
CA GLU A 273 -6.93 -10.06 1.78
C GLU A 273 -6.87 -9.48 0.36
N ASP A 274 -7.04 -10.31 -0.68
CA ASP A 274 -7.06 -9.87 -2.07
C ASP A 274 -8.35 -9.10 -2.41
N LEU A 275 -9.48 -9.41 -1.76
CA LEU A 275 -10.71 -8.62 -1.89
C LEU A 275 -10.55 -7.24 -1.23
N VAL A 276 -9.96 -7.18 -0.02
CA VAL A 276 -9.68 -5.91 0.67
C VAL A 276 -8.66 -5.06 -0.09
N ALA A 277 -7.67 -5.66 -0.75
CA ALA A 277 -6.70 -4.94 -1.56
C ALA A 277 -7.30 -4.37 -2.85
N LYS A 278 -8.20 -5.11 -3.51
CA LYS A 278 -8.77 -4.73 -4.82
C LYS A 278 -10.01 -3.84 -4.76
N ILE A 279 -10.87 -4.01 -3.74
CA ILE A 279 -12.09 -3.22 -3.61
C ILE A 279 -11.70 -1.77 -3.24
N PRO A 280 -12.03 -0.77 -4.08
CA PRO A 280 -11.53 0.57 -3.89
C PRO A 280 -12.20 1.24 -2.67
N PRO A 281 -11.50 2.13 -1.93
CA PRO A 281 -12.08 2.86 -0.79
C PRO A 281 -13.32 3.73 -1.11
N THR A 282 -13.69 3.88 -2.38
CA THR A 282 -14.94 4.53 -2.80
C THR A 282 -16.18 3.65 -2.61
N VAL A 283 -16.00 2.32 -2.48
CA VAL A 283 -17.07 1.39 -2.09
C VAL A 283 -17.30 1.54 -0.60
N LEU A 284 -18.37 2.26 -0.23
CA LEU A 284 -18.64 2.62 1.16
C LEU A 284 -19.13 1.41 1.97
N ALA A 285 -18.40 1.06 3.02
CA ALA A 285 -18.83 0.09 4.03
C ALA A 285 -19.77 0.79 5.04
N VAL A 286 -21.07 0.80 4.72
CA VAL A 286 -22.11 1.45 5.52
C VAL A 286 -23.36 0.57 5.57
N PRO A 287 -24.23 0.68 6.60
CA PRO A 287 -25.42 -0.13 6.66
C PRO A 287 -26.37 0.11 5.47
N ALA A 288 -27.10 -0.92 5.08
CA ALA A 288 -28.21 -0.84 4.13
C ALA A 288 -29.52 -0.67 4.89
N ILE A 289 -30.46 0.12 4.36
CA ILE A 289 -31.84 0.16 4.83
C ILE A 289 -32.53 -1.13 4.36
N ASP A 290 -32.46 -2.19 5.17
CA ASP A 290 -32.95 -3.53 4.84
C ASP A 290 -34.38 -3.80 5.32
N GLY A 291 -34.93 -2.93 6.18
CA GLY A 291 -36.25 -3.07 6.78
C GLY A 291 -36.32 -4.04 7.97
N ASP A 292 -35.18 -4.61 8.37
CA ASP A 292 -35.05 -5.61 9.45
C ASP A 292 -34.05 -5.11 10.52
N MET A 293 -32.75 -5.13 10.20
CA MET A 293 -31.70 -4.59 11.07
C MET A 293 -31.67 -3.05 11.04
N VAL A 294 -32.05 -2.44 9.91
CA VAL A 294 -32.15 -0.99 9.75
C VAL A 294 -33.49 -0.65 9.10
N SER A 295 -34.41 -0.16 9.93
CA SER A 295 -35.82 0.06 9.59
C SER A 295 -36.05 1.15 8.54
N SER A 296 -35.27 2.24 8.57
CA SER A 296 -35.48 3.43 7.73
C SER A 296 -34.26 4.35 7.69
N ALA A 297 -34.29 5.37 6.83
CA ALA A 297 -33.31 6.45 6.85
C ALA A 297 -33.45 7.30 8.13
N VAL A 298 -32.31 7.72 8.70
CA VAL A 298 -32.26 8.42 9.99
C VAL A 298 -32.05 9.92 9.82
N THR A 299 -32.90 10.71 10.48
CA THR A 299 -32.85 12.18 10.54
C THR A 299 -32.66 12.70 11.96
N TYR A 300 -32.09 13.91 12.09
CA TYR A 300 -31.95 14.59 13.37
C TYR A 300 -33.31 14.83 14.04
N ALA A 301 -34.34 15.14 13.26
CA ALA A 301 -35.70 15.36 13.77
C ALA A 301 -36.33 14.09 14.38
N GLN A 302 -36.15 12.92 13.75
CA GLN A 302 -36.60 11.64 14.31
C GLN A 302 -35.87 11.31 15.63
N VAL A 303 -34.55 11.56 15.68
CA VAL A 303 -33.74 11.31 16.88
C VAL A 303 -34.11 12.29 18.00
N ALA A 304 -34.27 13.59 17.73
CA ALA A 304 -34.60 14.61 18.72
C ALA A 304 -36.09 14.61 19.16
N GLY A 305 -37.00 14.04 18.38
CA GLY A 305 -38.41 13.99 18.73
C GLY A 305 -38.71 13.04 19.89
N LYS A 306 -39.21 13.54 21.03
CA LYS A 306 -39.70 12.70 22.14
C LYS A 306 -40.93 11.85 21.79
N GLY A 307 -41.75 12.32 20.84
CA GLY A 307 -42.87 11.58 20.27
C GLY A 307 -42.48 10.61 19.15
N SER A 308 -41.23 10.66 18.66
CA SER A 308 -40.72 9.72 17.67
C SER A 308 -40.47 8.35 18.31
N SER A 309 -40.82 7.28 17.59
CA SER A 309 -40.50 5.91 17.96
C SER A 309 -39.04 5.52 17.70
N PHE A 310 -38.26 6.33 16.98
CA PHE A 310 -36.88 6.03 16.61
C PHE A 310 -35.85 6.72 17.52
N PRO A 311 -34.79 6.03 17.99
CA PRO A 311 -34.69 4.57 18.02
C PRO A 311 -35.68 3.99 19.05
N ARG A 312 -36.16 2.77 18.82
CA ARG A 312 -37.12 2.08 19.71
C ARG A 312 -36.65 2.03 21.18
N GLY A 313 -35.34 2.00 21.39
CA GLY A 313 -34.63 2.01 22.67
C GLY A 313 -34.92 3.19 23.58
N LYS A 314 -35.45 4.32 23.06
CA LYS A 314 -36.02 5.41 23.88
C LYS A 314 -37.08 4.93 24.89
N ASN A 315 -37.68 3.76 24.68
CA ASN A 315 -38.75 3.22 25.51
C ASN A 315 -38.32 2.08 26.43
N TRP A 316 -37.17 1.43 26.17
CA TRP A 316 -36.75 0.20 26.87
C TRP A 316 -35.34 0.26 27.46
N CYS A 317 -34.43 1.06 26.91
CA CYS A 317 -33.10 1.25 27.47
C CYS A 317 -33.22 2.16 28.71
N GLU A 318 -32.72 1.70 29.86
CA GLU A 318 -32.87 2.40 31.15
C GLU A 318 -32.23 3.78 31.08
N ASP A 319 -30.93 3.83 30.81
CA ASP A 319 -30.16 5.08 30.79
C ASP A 319 -29.18 5.10 29.59
N LEU A 320 -28.81 6.31 29.17
CA LEU A 320 -27.84 6.56 28.10
C LEU A 320 -26.69 7.44 28.59
N VAL A 321 -25.44 7.03 28.39
CA VAL A 321 -24.28 7.94 28.33
C VAL A 321 -23.98 8.23 26.86
N ILE A 322 -23.79 9.50 26.51
CA ILE A 322 -23.38 9.90 25.16
C ILE A 322 -22.47 11.12 25.21
N GLY A 323 -21.42 11.17 24.40
CA GLY A 323 -20.47 12.29 24.44
C GLY A 323 -19.55 12.36 23.23
N ASP A 324 -18.85 13.50 23.11
CA ASP A 324 -17.87 13.79 22.05
C ASP A 324 -16.55 14.35 22.61
N ALA A 325 -15.48 14.26 21.81
CA ALA A 325 -14.19 14.86 22.09
C ALA A 325 -14.08 16.25 21.42
N GLN A 326 -13.31 17.15 22.04
CA GLN A 326 -13.13 18.55 21.62
C GLN A 326 -12.85 18.77 20.11
N MET A 327 -12.21 17.78 19.46
CA MET A 327 -11.88 17.78 18.04
C MET A 327 -11.98 16.36 17.46
N ASP A 328 -13.10 15.68 17.64
CA ASP A 328 -13.43 14.43 16.94
C ASP A 328 -13.29 14.52 15.41
N ALA A 329 -13.54 15.68 14.80
CA ALA A 329 -13.31 15.87 13.36
C ALA A 329 -11.82 15.74 12.95
N SER A 330 -10.88 15.60 13.90
CA SER A 330 -9.49 15.23 13.62
C SER A 330 -9.38 13.99 12.73
N ILE A 331 -10.27 13.00 12.87
CA ILE A 331 -10.24 11.78 12.06
C ILE A 331 -10.47 12.05 10.57
N MET A 332 -11.28 13.06 10.24
CA MET A 332 -11.50 13.51 8.86
C MET A 332 -10.24 14.12 8.25
N ALA A 333 -9.35 14.72 9.06
CA ALA A 333 -8.07 15.23 8.57
C ALA A 333 -7.13 14.11 8.10
N PHE A 334 -7.14 12.96 8.78
CA PHE A 334 -6.36 11.79 8.37
C PHE A 334 -6.97 11.11 7.14
N LEU A 335 -8.27 10.82 7.17
CA LEU A 335 -8.98 10.15 6.08
C LEU A 335 -9.06 10.99 4.80
N MET A 336 -9.15 12.32 4.93
CA MET A 336 -9.50 13.23 3.84
C MET A 336 -8.43 14.32 3.61
N SER A 337 -7.18 14.08 4.02
CA SER A 337 -6.04 15.00 3.82
C SER A 337 -5.90 15.50 2.37
N HIS A 338 -6.17 14.63 1.40
CA HIS A 338 -6.16 14.95 -0.04
C HIS A 338 -7.21 16.00 -0.45
N THR A 339 -8.27 16.20 0.34
CA THR A 339 -9.32 17.20 0.07
C THR A 339 -8.91 18.63 0.44
N LYS A 340 -7.83 18.79 1.22
CA LYS A 340 -7.33 20.08 1.72
C LYS A 340 -7.08 21.12 0.63
N LYS A 341 -6.68 20.72 -0.57
CA LYS A 341 -6.40 21.65 -1.68
C LYS A 341 -7.65 22.39 -2.15
N ASP A 342 -7.59 23.73 -2.21
CA ASP A 342 -8.71 24.63 -2.55
C ASP A 342 -9.96 24.43 -1.66
N CYS A 343 -9.79 23.96 -0.41
CA CYS A 343 -10.88 23.54 0.45
C CYS A 343 -11.84 24.69 0.80
N ALA A 344 -11.31 25.90 1.01
CA ALA A 344 -12.10 27.10 1.26
C ALA A 344 -13.14 27.37 0.15
N ARG A 345 -12.67 27.40 -1.10
CA ARG A 345 -13.51 27.68 -2.27
C ARG A 345 -14.53 26.56 -2.50
N LYS A 346 -14.13 25.30 -2.33
CA LYS A 346 -15.01 24.13 -2.45
C LYS A 346 -16.12 24.16 -1.40
N PHE A 347 -15.77 24.33 -0.13
CA PHE A 347 -16.72 24.34 0.98
C PHE A 347 -17.71 25.50 0.87
N VAL A 348 -17.24 26.73 0.59
CA VAL A 348 -18.15 27.87 0.37
C VAL A 348 -19.07 27.63 -0.83
N THR A 349 -18.59 26.99 -1.90
CA THR A 349 -19.43 26.67 -3.06
C THR A 349 -20.49 25.62 -2.71
N ALA A 350 -20.12 24.56 -1.98
CA ALA A 350 -21.05 23.54 -1.49
C ALA A 350 -22.12 24.16 -0.57
N MET A 351 -21.71 24.96 0.42
CA MET A 351 -22.59 25.67 1.36
C MET A 351 -23.67 26.49 0.64
N ASN A 352 -23.26 27.32 -0.33
CA ASN A 352 -24.21 28.12 -1.12
C ASN A 352 -25.05 27.30 -2.12
N THR A 353 -24.64 26.06 -2.44
CA THR A 353 -25.40 25.18 -3.35
C THR A 353 -26.46 24.39 -2.58
N VAL A 354 -26.11 23.81 -1.43
CA VAL A 354 -27.06 23.07 -0.58
C VAL A 354 -28.10 24.02 0.02
N LEU A 355 -27.69 25.22 0.42
CA LEU A 355 -28.56 26.24 1.01
C LEU A 355 -28.95 27.33 0.00
N ALA A 356 -29.07 26.99 -1.29
CA ALA A 356 -29.41 27.97 -2.33
C ALA A 356 -30.77 28.66 -2.10
N SER A 357 -31.72 27.97 -1.48
CA SER A 357 -33.02 28.53 -1.06
C SER A 357 -32.94 29.43 0.18
N GLN A 358 -31.90 29.30 1.00
CA GLN A 358 -31.70 29.98 2.29
C GLN A 358 -30.32 30.64 2.35
N SER A 359 -30.01 31.42 1.30
CA SER A 359 -28.68 32.00 1.09
C SER A 359 -28.20 32.92 2.22
N ASP A 360 -29.10 33.55 2.97
CA ASP A 360 -28.75 34.38 4.12
C ASP A 360 -28.27 33.52 5.31
N VAL A 361 -28.89 32.37 5.57
CA VAL A 361 -28.44 31.38 6.56
C VAL A 361 -27.06 30.86 6.18
N ALA A 362 -26.84 30.55 4.90
CA ALA A 362 -25.53 30.13 4.37
C ALA A 362 -24.43 31.17 4.67
N GLN A 363 -24.70 32.47 4.42
CA GLN A 363 -23.75 33.54 4.71
C GLN A 363 -23.53 33.77 6.21
N LYS A 364 -24.58 33.65 7.03
CA LYS A 364 -24.46 33.74 8.50
C LYS A 364 -23.57 32.64 9.08
N ILE A 365 -23.72 31.40 8.60
CA ILE A 365 -22.86 30.27 9.01
C ILE A 365 -21.41 30.52 8.60
N LEU A 366 -21.16 30.89 7.34
CA LEU A 366 -19.81 31.20 6.85
C LEU A 366 -19.15 32.32 7.67
N ALA A 367 -19.89 33.39 7.96
CA ALA A 367 -19.41 34.48 8.81
C ALA A 367 -19.12 34.02 10.25
N LYS A 368 -20.03 33.26 10.88
CA LYS A 368 -19.89 32.78 12.26
C LYS A 368 -18.71 31.82 12.45
N TYR A 369 -18.42 30.99 11.45
CA TYR A 369 -17.25 30.12 11.42
C TYR A 369 -15.99 30.79 10.87
N ASN A 370 -16.05 32.07 10.47
CA ASN A 370 -14.94 32.82 9.83
C ASN A 370 -14.40 32.17 8.53
N ILE A 371 -15.26 31.52 7.75
CA ILE A 371 -14.89 30.84 6.50
C ILE A 371 -15.13 31.78 5.30
N THR A 372 -14.07 32.11 4.55
CA THR A 372 -14.14 32.92 3.32
C THR A 372 -13.45 32.22 2.14
N LYS A 373 -13.80 32.57 0.90
CA LYS A 373 -13.30 31.89 -0.32
C LYS A 373 -11.79 32.02 -0.53
N ASP A 374 -11.19 33.05 0.05
CA ASP A 374 -9.81 33.47 -0.19
C ASP A 374 -8.84 33.05 0.93
N MET A 375 -9.32 32.26 1.91
CA MET A 375 -8.46 31.65 2.93
C MET A 375 -7.44 30.70 2.31
N THR A 376 -6.22 30.70 2.84
CA THR A 376 -5.23 29.66 2.54
C THR A 376 -5.69 28.31 3.09
N ASP A 377 -5.38 27.23 2.39
CA ASP A 377 -5.82 25.87 2.77
C ASP A 377 -5.37 25.46 4.18
N ASP A 378 -4.21 25.93 4.65
CA ASP A 378 -3.72 25.70 6.02
C ASP A 378 -4.59 26.33 7.11
N LYS A 379 -5.26 27.46 6.82
CA LYS A 379 -6.19 28.11 7.75
C LYS A 379 -7.62 27.62 7.54
N ALA A 380 -8.02 27.43 6.28
CA ALA A 380 -9.36 27.00 5.91
C ALA A 380 -9.66 25.59 6.43
N PHE A 381 -8.75 24.64 6.26
CA PHE A 381 -9.01 23.23 6.56
C PHE A 381 -9.32 22.99 8.06
N PRO A 382 -8.52 23.45 9.04
CA PRO A 382 -8.89 23.34 10.46
C PRO A 382 -10.17 24.11 10.83
N THR A 383 -10.46 25.21 10.11
CA THR A 383 -11.68 26.01 10.34
C THR A 383 -12.93 25.27 9.86
N ILE A 384 -12.86 24.61 8.70
CA ILE A 384 -13.90 23.73 8.17
C ILE A 384 -14.09 22.51 9.09
N LEU A 385 -13.00 21.94 9.64
CA LEU A 385 -13.11 20.84 10.60
C LEU A 385 -13.87 21.24 11.88
N ASN A 386 -13.84 22.50 12.34
CA ASN A 386 -14.71 22.93 13.43
C ASN A 386 -16.20 22.83 13.06
N TYR A 387 -16.59 23.21 11.83
CA TYR A 387 -17.97 23.04 11.35
C TYR A 387 -18.35 21.54 11.30
N VAL A 388 -17.47 20.71 10.72
CA VAL A 388 -17.67 19.25 10.65
C VAL A 388 -17.80 18.63 12.04
N ASN A 389 -16.99 19.06 13.02
CA ASN A 389 -17.09 18.60 14.40
C ASN A 389 -18.45 18.93 15.02
N ASP A 390 -18.86 20.19 14.85
CA ASP A 390 -20.07 20.70 15.48
C ASP A 390 -21.34 20.06 14.86
N ILE A 391 -21.35 19.76 13.55
CA ILE A 391 -22.50 19.10 12.89
C ILE A 391 -22.47 17.57 12.96
N ALA A 392 -21.31 16.90 12.89
CA ALA A 392 -21.25 15.44 12.73
C ALA A 392 -21.03 14.66 14.04
N PHE A 393 -20.59 15.32 15.12
CA PHE A 393 -20.35 14.71 16.43
C PHE A 393 -21.20 15.36 17.52
N PHE A 394 -21.05 16.68 17.72
CA PHE A 394 -21.74 17.42 18.77
C PHE A 394 -23.27 17.52 18.56
N ALA A 395 -23.75 17.87 17.35
CA ALA A 395 -25.19 17.96 17.09
C ALA A 395 -25.94 16.62 17.29
N PRO A 396 -25.39 15.44 16.92
CA PRO A 396 -25.94 14.15 17.31
C PRO A 396 -26.08 13.95 18.82
N VAL A 397 -25.05 14.30 19.62
CA VAL A 397 -25.10 14.21 21.10
C VAL A 397 -26.33 14.96 21.64
N LEU A 398 -26.53 16.21 21.18
CA LEU A 398 -27.70 17.01 21.57
C LEU A 398 -29.03 16.43 21.06
N ALA A 399 -29.07 15.91 19.83
CA ALA A 399 -30.29 15.31 19.28
C ALA A 399 -30.74 14.09 20.09
N PHE A 400 -29.81 13.19 20.42
CA PHE A 400 -30.10 12.03 21.27
C PHE A 400 -30.52 12.47 22.68
N ALA A 401 -29.80 13.41 23.30
CA ALA A 401 -30.14 13.93 24.63
C ALA A 401 -31.54 14.57 24.68
N LYS A 402 -31.93 15.33 23.66
CA LYS A 402 -33.26 15.96 23.56
C LYS A 402 -34.39 14.96 23.33
N GLY A 403 -34.14 13.90 22.55
CA GLY A 403 -35.14 12.87 22.25
C GLY A 403 -35.29 11.79 23.31
N TRP A 404 -34.35 11.67 24.25
CA TRP A 404 -34.38 10.62 25.27
C TRP A 404 -35.52 10.83 26.28
N LYS A 405 -36.06 9.71 26.80
CA LYS A 405 -37.18 9.70 27.75
C LYS A 405 -36.74 9.48 29.20
N ASN A 406 -35.75 8.62 29.41
CA ASN A 406 -35.22 8.27 30.72
C ASN A 406 -34.00 9.15 31.06
N ASN A 407 -33.09 8.72 31.94
CA ASN A 407 -31.90 9.53 32.24
C ASN A 407 -30.93 9.49 31.06
N VAL A 408 -30.38 10.65 30.72
CA VAL A 408 -29.27 10.79 29.76
C VAL A 408 -28.16 11.63 30.40
N TYR A 409 -26.93 11.14 30.27
CA TYR A 409 -25.73 11.70 30.86
C TYR A 409 -24.78 12.09 29.73
N VAL A 410 -24.53 13.39 29.54
CA VAL A 410 -23.58 13.85 28.51
C VAL A 410 -22.21 14.11 29.11
N TYR A 411 -21.17 13.79 28.35
CA TYR A 411 -19.80 14.19 28.65
C TYR A 411 -19.11 14.84 27.45
N ASP A 412 -18.18 15.74 27.75
CA ASP A 412 -17.28 16.37 26.80
C ASP A 412 -15.84 15.96 27.18
N PHE A 413 -15.13 15.28 26.29
CA PHE A 413 -13.71 14.95 26.52
C PHE A 413 -12.82 16.07 25.97
N ASN A 414 -12.25 16.87 26.88
CA ASN A 414 -11.50 18.10 26.59
C ASN A 414 -10.02 18.04 27.02
N GLU A 415 -9.52 16.88 27.46
CA GLU A 415 -8.10 16.69 27.74
C GLU A 415 -7.28 16.71 26.46
N GLY A 416 -6.30 17.61 26.40
CA GLY A 416 -5.42 17.75 25.24
C GLY A 416 -4.57 16.50 25.02
N ASN A 417 -4.30 16.15 23.76
CA ASN A 417 -3.39 15.05 23.45
C ASN A 417 -1.98 15.39 23.99
N PRO A 418 -1.41 14.58 24.91
CA PRO A 418 -0.14 14.88 25.56
C PRO A 418 1.07 14.64 24.66
N TRP A 419 0.91 13.90 23.57
CA TRP A 419 1.99 13.44 22.71
C TRP A 419 2.22 14.36 21.51
N ASP A 420 3.46 14.40 21.02
CA ASP A 420 3.84 15.26 19.91
C ASP A 420 3.17 14.80 18.60
N GLY A 421 2.48 15.73 17.93
CA GLY A 421 1.82 15.48 16.65
C GLY A 421 0.83 16.59 16.28
N PRO A 422 0.11 16.44 15.14
CA PRO A 422 -0.83 17.45 14.63
C PRO A 422 -1.95 17.87 15.60
N TRP A 423 -2.28 17.03 16.59
CA TRP A 423 -3.36 17.23 17.55
C TRP A 423 -2.89 17.44 18.99
N LYS A 424 -1.60 17.71 19.21
CA LYS A 424 -1.08 18.06 20.53
C LYS A 424 -1.92 19.18 21.16
N ASP A 425 -2.17 19.09 22.46
CA ASP A 425 -2.99 20.01 23.26
C ASP A 425 -4.48 20.11 22.82
N ARG A 426 -4.95 19.23 21.93
CA ARG A 426 -6.35 19.12 21.49
C ARG A 426 -6.86 17.72 21.76
N ALA A 427 -8.11 17.59 22.22
CA ALA A 427 -8.71 16.27 22.41
C ALA A 427 -9.17 15.71 21.05
N SER A 428 -8.31 14.90 20.41
CA SER A 428 -8.60 14.25 19.13
C SER A 428 -9.59 13.08 19.29
N HIS A 429 -10.22 12.67 18.18
CA HIS A 429 -11.00 11.43 18.11
C HIS A 429 -10.27 10.26 18.77
N ILE A 430 -11.02 9.40 19.46
CA ILE A 430 -10.54 8.16 20.13
C ILE A 430 -9.53 8.36 21.28
N LEU A 431 -9.07 9.58 21.57
CA LEU A 431 -8.13 9.85 22.66
C LEU A 431 -8.74 9.48 24.02
N ASP A 432 -10.04 9.67 24.18
CA ASP A 432 -10.79 9.29 25.37
C ASP A 432 -10.64 7.80 25.73
N LEU A 433 -10.57 6.89 24.74
CA LEU A 433 -10.29 5.47 24.98
C LEU A 433 -8.90 5.20 25.56
N ALA A 434 -7.88 6.00 25.20
CA ALA A 434 -6.54 5.88 25.75
C ALA A 434 -6.52 6.16 27.26
N TYR A 435 -7.42 7.05 27.71
CA TYR A 435 -7.68 7.34 29.12
C TYR A 435 -8.60 6.28 29.76
N LEU A 436 -9.70 5.89 29.11
CA LEU A 436 -10.68 4.97 29.67
C LEU A 436 -10.06 3.61 30.07
N PHE A 437 -9.38 2.93 29.14
CA PHE A 437 -8.90 1.57 29.35
C PHE A 437 -7.55 1.48 30.10
N GLN A 438 -6.93 2.61 30.46
CA GLN A 438 -5.68 2.68 31.23
C GLN A 438 -4.44 2.06 30.53
N ASN A 439 -4.51 1.77 29.22
CA ASN A 439 -3.44 1.07 28.48
C ASN A 439 -2.26 1.97 28.09
N PHE A 440 -2.44 3.30 28.13
CA PHE A 440 -1.40 4.30 27.86
C PHE A 440 -0.85 4.97 29.13
N ARG A 441 -1.20 4.45 30.31
CA ARG A 441 -0.99 5.08 31.61
C ARG A 441 0.47 5.48 31.89
N GLU A 442 1.43 4.66 31.47
CA GLU A 442 2.87 4.89 31.62
C GLU A 442 3.37 6.13 30.88
N PHE A 443 2.64 6.55 29.83
CA PHE A 443 2.97 7.69 28.97
C PHE A 443 2.19 8.96 29.35
N MET A 444 1.48 8.95 30.49
CA MET A 444 0.65 10.03 31.00
C MET A 444 1.20 10.60 32.32
N SER A 445 1.07 11.92 32.49
CA SER A 445 1.39 12.60 33.76
C SER A 445 0.49 12.13 34.92
N GLN A 446 0.90 12.34 36.17
CA GLN A 446 0.12 11.89 37.34
C GLN A 446 -1.30 12.49 37.36
N ASP A 447 -1.45 13.76 36.98
CA ASP A 447 -2.75 14.43 36.87
C ASP A 447 -3.64 13.80 35.78
N GLN A 448 -3.05 13.44 34.63
CA GLN A 448 -3.73 12.72 33.56
C GLN A 448 -4.13 11.30 33.96
N GLN A 449 -3.30 10.60 34.74
CA GLN A 449 -3.66 9.30 35.30
C GLN A 449 -4.82 9.44 36.30
N GLN A 450 -4.86 10.50 37.10
CA GLN A 450 -5.96 10.75 38.03
C GLN A 450 -7.26 11.12 37.27
N LEU A 451 -7.16 11.85 36.17
CA LEU A 451 -8.28 12.11 35.26
C LEU A 451 -8.79 10.81 34.61
N ALA A 452 -7.89 9.98 34.08
CA ALA A 452 -8.18 8.67 33.50
C ALA A 452 -8.89 7.74 34.49
N ILE A 453 -8.44 7.71 35.76
CA ILE A 453 -9.08 6.96 36.83
C ILE A 453 -10.51 7.45 37.09
N THR A 454 -10.71 8.77 37.10
CA THR A 454 -12.02 9.37 37.39
C THR A 454 -13.02 9.09 36.25
N PHE A 455 -12.56 9.20 34.99
CA PHE A 455 -13.35 8.87 33.81
C PHE A 455 -13.82 7.41 33.80
N ALA A 456 -12.90 6.47 34.08
CA ALA A 456 -13.24 5.05 34.19
C ALA A 456 -14.17 4.74 35.38
N GLU A 457 -13.96 5.38 36.54
CA GLU A 457 -14.82 5.22 37.72
C GLU A 457 -16.28 5.59 37.43
N ASP A 458 -16.49 6.68 36.70
CA ASP A 458 -17.84 7.13 36.34
C ASP A 458 -18.52 6.18 35.33
N PHE A 459 -17.75 5.53 34.44
CA PHE A 459 -18.26 4.47 33.57
C PHE A 459 -18.62 3.20 34.37
N PHE A 460 -17.84 2.84 35.41
CA PHE A 460 -18.20 1.73 36.30
C PHE A 460 -19.48 2.02 37.07
N LYS A 461 -19.66 3.23 37.62
CA LYS A 461 -20.91 3.66 38.29
C LYS A 461 -22.11 3.43 37.38
N PHE A 462 -22.02 3.89 36.14
CA PHE A 462 -23.09 3.73 35.15
C PHE A 462 -23.42 2.25 34.85
N CYS A 463 -22.40 1.39 34.70
CA CYS A 463 -22.60 -0.05 34.54
C CYS A 463 -23.31 -0.67 35.77
N HIS A 464 -23.04 -0.18 36.98
CA HIS A 464 -23.73 -0.57 38.22
C HIS A 464 -25.13 0.05 38.38
N GLY A 465 -25.61 0.90 37.47
CA GLY A 465 -26.86 1.65 37.62
C GLY A 465 -26.78 2.77 38.67
N VAL A 466 -25.57 3.11 39.12
CA VAL A 466 -25.29 4.25 40.00
C VAL A 466 -25.15 5.48 39.12
N LYS A 467 -25.83 6.57 39.48
CA LYS A 467 -25.76 7.84 38.74
C LYS A 467 -24.31 8.36 38.72
N PRO A 468 -23.66 8.47 37.56
CA PRO A 468 -22.24 8.81 37.51
C PRO A 468 -22.03 10.33 37.70
N TRP A 469 -22.97 11.14 37.23
CA TRP A 469 -23.11 12.58 37.47
C TRP A 469 -24.59 12.98 37.32
N PRO A 470 -25.00 14.26 37.50
CA PRO A 470 -26.38 14.67 37.25
C PRO A 470 -26.80 14.38 35.79
N ALA A 471 -27.97 13.76 35.63
CA ALA A 471 -28.60 13.61 34.32
C ALA A 471 -29.11 14.96 33.80
N ILE A 472 -29.17 15.11 32.48
CA ILE A 472 -29.75 16.29 31.84
C ILE A 472 -31.23 16.44 32.24
N ALA A 473 -31.69 17.68 32.40
CA ALA A 473 -33.09 17.96 32.70
C ALA A 473 -34.02 17.41 31.61
N GLN A 474 -35.21 16.96 32.00
CA GLN A 474 -36.21 16.44 31.06
C GLN A 474 -36.61 17.41 29.94
N ILE A 475 -36.35 18.70 30.11
CA ILE A 475 -36.39 19.71 29.05
C ILE A 475 -34.96 20.25 28.92
N VAL A 476 -34.29 19.97 27.81
CA VAL A 476 -32.88 20.36 27.58
C VAL A 476 -32.73 21.87 27.62
N GLU A 477 -33.71 22.58 27.08
CA GLU A 477 -33.82 24.05 27.06
C GLU A 477 -34.01 24.66 28.47
N ALA A 478 -34.41 23.86 29.46
CA ALA A 478 -34.54 24.29 30.86
C ALA A 478 -33.30 23.98 31.72
N GLY A 479 -32.32 23.24 31.18
CA GLY A 479 -31.09 22.89 31.90
C GLY A 479 -30.32 21.72 31.27
N PHE A 480 -29.48 22.02 30.28
CA PHE A 480 -28.46 21.08 29.81
C PHE A 480 -27.28 21.03 30.78
N THR A 481 -26.77 19.83 31.06
CA THR A 481 -25.58 19.61 31.88
C THR A 481 -24.69 18.54 31.26
N ALA A 482 -23.45 18.87 30.95
CA ALA A 482 -22.44 17.91 30.51
C ALA A 482 -21.24 17.89 31.44
N ARG A 483 -20.67 16.70 31.67
CA ARG A 483 -19.48 16.49 32.49
C ARG A 483 -18.23 16.64 31.63
N VAL A 484 -17.32 17.52 32.02
CA VAL A 484 -16.13 17.83 31.23
C VAL A 484 -14.92 17.15 31.84
N TYR A 485 -14.20 16.36 31.04
CA TYR A 485 -12.94 15.74 31.45
C TYR A 485 -11.76 16.49 30.84
N GLY A 486 -10.91 17.09 31.68
CA GLY A 486 -9.74 17.87 31.27
C GLY A 486 -10.03 19.38 31.11
N PRO A 487 -8.99 20.24 31.13
CA PRO A 487 -7.57 19.89 31.27
C PRO A 487 -7.21 19.34 32.66
N ALA A 488 -6.39 18.30 32.70
CA ALA A 488 -6.03 17.55 33.91
C ALA A 488 -5.39 18.46 34.99
N PRO A 489 -5.61 18.19 36.29
CA PRO A 489 -6.40 17.10 36.86
C PRO A 489 -7.92 17.41 36.93
N ASN A 490 -8.40 18.47 36.26
CA ASN A 490 -9.75 18.99 36.48
C ASN A 490 -10.84 18.13 35.83
N VAL A 491 -11.93 17.93 36.58
CA VAL A 491 -13.21 17.44 36.07
C VAL A 491 -14.26 18.51 36.36
N GLY A 492 -14.89 19.01 35.30
CA GLY A 492 -15.83 20.12 35.35
C GLY A 492 -17.27 19.72 35.00
N GLN A 493 -18.15 20.72 34.97
CA GLN A 493 -19.49 20.60 34.44
C GLN A 493 -19.83 21.91 33.71
N VAL A 494 -20.37 21.80 32.49
CA VAL A 494 -20.94 22.94 31.75
C VAL A 494 -22.47 22.91 31.84
N ASN A 495 -23.07 24.09 32.04
CA ASN A 495 -24.51 24.27 32.23
C ASN A 495 -25.10 25.03 31.04
N GLY A 496 -25.31 24.32 29.94
CA GLY A 496 -25.73 24.86 28.65
C GLY A 496 -24.99 24.17 27.50
N PRO A 497 -25.62 23.93 26.34
CA PRO A 497 -24.95 23.32 25.18
C PRO A 497 -24.00 24.31 24.47
N HIS A 498 -24.14 25.61 24.77
CA HIS A 498 -23.36 26.69 24.19
C HIS A 498 -22.89 27.58 25.34
N ASP A 499 -21.57 27.75 25.44
CA ASP A 499 -20.89 28.57 26.44
C ASP A 499 -20.32 29.82 25.74
N GLU A 500 -19.87 30.85 26.48
CA GLU A 500 -19.40 32.10 25.88
C GLU A 500 -18.24 31.89 24.87
N GLY A 501 -17.42 30.85 25.07
CA GLY A 501 -16.36 30.44 24.14
C GLY A 501 -16.83 29.59 22.93
N SER A 502 -18.02 28.98 22.99
CA SER A 502 -18.54 28.09 21.94
C SER A 502 -19.71 28.67 21.13
N LEU A 503 -19.93 29.99 21.24
CA LEU A 503 -20.94 30.78 20.53
C LEU A 503 -21.07 30.47 19.03
N ARG A 504 -20.04 29.95 18.35
CA ARG A 504 -20.16 29.50 16.94
C ARG A 504 -21.24 28.41 16.74
N ARG A 505 -21.42 27.50 17.70
CA ARG A 505 -22.33 26.35 17.63
C ARG A 505 -23.81 26.77 17.58
N SER A 506 -24.17 27.86 18.27
CA SER A 506 -25.55 28.38 18.32
C SER A 506 -26.18 28.54 16.95
N ILE A 507 -25.43 28.98 15.93
CA ILE A 507 -25.95 29.28 14.60
C ILE A 507 -26.58 28.07 13.89
N LEU A 508 -26.18 26.85 14.25
CA LEU A 508 -26.74 25.60 13.72
C LEU A 508 -28.15 25.30 14.31
N PHE A 509 -28.47 25.87 15.47
CA PHE A 509 -29.71 25.67 16.20
C PHE A 509 -30.64 26.91 16.13
N ASP A 510 -30.07 28.12 16.13
CA ASP A 510 -30.77 29.41 15.95
C ASP A 510 -31.56 29.51 14.63
N HIS A 511 -31.23 28.65 13.66
CA HIS A 511 -31.86 28.58 12.33
C HIS A 511 -32.51 27.22 12.02
N ALA A 512 -32.69 26.35 13.04
CA ALA A 512 -33.28 25.02 12.86
C ALA A 512 -34.72 25.04 12.32
N ASP A 513 -35.47 26.13 12.53
CA ASP A 513 -36.82 26.33 11.95
C ASP A 513 -36.79 26.72 10.46
N GLN A 514 -35.64 27.12 9.92
CA GLN A 514 -35.47 27.60 8.53
C GLN A 514 -34.71 26.60 7.65
N VAL A 515 -33.78 25.85 8.23
CA VAL A 515 -32.95 24.83 7.60
C VAL A 515 -32.79 23.67 8.58
N SER A 516 -33.00 22.45 8.12
CA SER A 516 -32.84 21.26 8.96
C SER A 516 -31.37 20.94 9.25
N LEU A 517 -31.08 20.37 10.43
CA LEU A 517 -29.75 19.82 10.73
C LEU A 517 -29.31 18.76 9.70
N ASP A 518 -30.26 18.04 9.08
CA ASP A 518 -29.99 17.11 7.99
C ASP A 518 -29.51 17.80 6.69
N GLU A 519 -29.92 19.04 6.42
CA GLU A 519 -29.39 19.84 5.31
C GLU A 519 -28.01 20.40 5.63
N PHE A 520 -27.74 20.82 6.87
CA PHE A 520 -26.38 21.17 7.31
C PHE A 520 -25.45 19.95 7.27
N ALA A 521 -25.93 18.75 7.58
CA ALA A 521 -25.16 17.51 7.50
C ALA A 521 -24.79 17.11 6.04
N LYS A 522 -25.57 17.51 5.02
CA LYS A 522 -25.16 17.36 3.60
C LYS A 522 -23.87 18.13 3.25
N LEU A 523 -23.39 18.99 4.16
CA LEU A 523 -22.16 19.77 4.04
C LEU A 523 -21.02 19.25 4.93
N ASP A 524 -21.18 18.10 5.59
CA ASP A 524 -20.02 17.40 6.16
C ASP A 524 -19.15 16.82 5.01
N LEU A 525 -17.89 16.50 5.30
CA LEU A 525 -16.92 16.14 4.27
C LEU A 525 -17.26 14.83 3.54
N ILE A 526 -18.06 13.94 4.13
CA ILE A 526 -18.42 12.64 3.56
C ILE A 526 -19.46 12.81 2.44
N PRO A 527 -20.63 13.49 2.63
CA PRO A 527 -21.49 13.87 1.53
C PRO A 527 -20.86 14.89 0.60
N ILE A 528 -19.99 15.81 1.04
CA ILE A 528 -19.26 16.68 0.09
C ILE A 528 -18.35 15.84 -0.83
N PHE A 529 -17.70 14.78 -0.35
CA PHE A 529 -16.98 13.86 -1.22
C PHE A 529 -17.95 13.12 -2.17
N ALA A 530 -19.04 12.55 -1.65
CA ALA A 530 -20.04 11.84 -2.45
C ALA A 530 -20.83 12.74 -3.42
N MET A 531 -20.93 14.05 -3.16
CA MET A 531 -21.64 15.06 -3.96
C MET A 531 -20.68 15.88 -4.85
N VAL A 532 -19.37 15.87 -4.58
CA VAL A 532 -18.35 16.31 -5.54
C VAL A 532 -18.08 15.19 -6.54
N LEU A 533 -17.98 13.91 -6.13
CA LEU A 533 -18.01 12.77 -7.06
C LEU A 533 -19.38 12.69 -7.75
N GLY A 534 -20.49 12.73 -7.00
CA GLY A 534 -21.86 12.72 -7.52
C GLY A 534 -22.21 13.96 -8.35
N GLY A 535 -21.52 15.09 -8.16
CA GLY A 535 -21.61 16.30 -8.98
C GLY A 535 -20.73 16.25 -10.24
N LEU A 536 -19.61 15.53 -10.17
CA LEU A 536 -18.80 15.12 -11.33
C LEU A 536 -19.50 14.02 -12.16
N LEU A 537 -20.42 13.25 -11.57
CA LEU A 537 -21.19 12.20 -12.23
C LEU A 537 -22.60 12.66 -12.70
N SER A 538 -23.29 13.54 -11.96
CA SER A 538 -24.57 14.15 -12.40
C SER A 538 -24.39 15.27 -13.45
N LYS A 539 -23.14 15.53 -13.87
CA LYS A 539 -22.83 16.24 -15.12
C LYS A 539 -22.06 15.38 -16.13
N HIS A 540 -22.29 14.07 -16.13
CA HIS A 540 -22.25 13.28 -17.37
C HIS A 540 -23.37 12.23 -17.41
N GLU A 541 -24.56 12.69 -17.84
CA GLU A 541 -25.31 11.91 -18.82
C GLU A 541 -24.41 11.78 -20.06
N GLY A 542 -23.80 10.62 -20.21
CA GLY A 542 -22.81 10.34 -21.22
C GLY A 542 -21.85 9.26 -20.73
N GLU A 543 -21.81 8.15 -21.47
CA GLU A 543 -20.92 7.00 -21.24
C GLU A 543 -19.48 7.44 -20.93
N PRO A 544 -18.76 6.70 -20.07
CA PRO A 544 -17.45 7.13 -19.61
C PRO A 544 -16.50 7.19 -20.82
N LYS A 545 -16.08 8.40 -21.19
CA LYS A 545 -15.43 8.64 -22.48
C LYS A 545 -14.02 8.06 -22.50
N ARG A 546 -13.81 7.14 -23.45
CA ARG A 546 -12.51 6.59 -23.86
C ARG A 546 -11.41 7.67 -23.79
N PRO A 547 -10.29 7.43 -23.08
CA PRO A 547 -9.24 8.43 -22.92
C PRO A 547 -8.74 8.97 -24.28
N ILE A 548 -8.56 10.29 -24.37
CA ILE A 548 -8.06 10.96 -25.58
C ILE A 548 -6.71 10.35 -25.98
N LEU A 549 -6.62 9.90 -27.24
CA LEU A 549 -5.47 9.22 -27.83
C LEU A 549 -5.02 7.94 -27.10
N LEU A 550 -5.95 7.22 -26.45
CA LEU A 550 -5.68 5.96 -25.75
C LEU A 550 -4.74 5.01 -26.52
N GLU A 551 -5.11 4.63 -27.75
CA GLU A 551 -4.34 3.69 -28.57
C GLU A 551 -2.88 4.11 -28.74
N LEU A 552 -2.62 5.40 -28.94
CA LEU A 552 -1.28 5.95 -29.01
C LEU A 552 -0.59 5.85 -27.64
N ARG A 553 -1.25 6.33 -26.59
CA ARG A 553 -0.72 6.50 -25.22
C ARG A 553 -0.48 5.19 -24.47
N SER A 554 -1.04 4.08 -24.94
CA SER A 554 -0.80 2.72 -24.46
C SER A 554 -0.20 1.79 -25.52
N SER A 555 0.21 2.32 -26.69
CA SER A 555 0.86 1.53 -27.72
C SER A 555 2.22 1.01 -27.23
N ARG A 556 2.63 -0.17 -27.71
CA ARG A 556 3.99 -0.70 -27.46
C ARG A 556 5.06 0.32 -27.81
N VAL A 557 4.92 0.97 -28.97
CA VAL A 557 5.86 1.99 -29.46
C VAL A 557 5.95 3.18 -28.51
N PHE A 558 4.83 3.67 -27.97
CA PHE A 558 4.85 4.79 -27.02
C PHE A 558 5.41 4.38 -25.66
N VAL A 559 5.09 3.19 -25.14
CA VAL A 559 5.69 2.70 -23.88
C VAL A 559 7.21 2.52 -24.03
N ILE A 560 7.68 1.94 -25.14
CA ILE A 560 9.10 1.85 -25.48
C ILE A 560 9.71 3.25 -25.52
N PHE A 561 9.11 4.17 -26.29
CA PHE A 561 9.61 5.54 -26.39
C PHE A 561 9.68 6.25 -25.03
N VAL A 562 8.67 6.14 -24.18
CA VAL A 562 8.69 6.80 -22.85
C VAL A 562 9.73 6.19 -21.93
N VAL A 563 9.93 4.86 -21.93
CA VAL A 563 11.00 4.24 -21.11
C VAL A 563 12.39 4.58 -21.67
N SER A 564 12.60 4.53 -22.99
CA SER A 564 13.86 4.94 -23.62
C SER A 564 14.16 6.42 -23.42
N PHE A 565 13.14 7.29 -23.42
CA PHE A 565 13.30 8.71 -23.14
C PHE A 565 13.56 8.98 -21.65
N ALA A 566 12.98 8.17 -20.77
CA ALA A 566 13.22 8.21 -19.33
C ALA A 566 14.66 7.81 -18.97
N THR A 567 15.20 6.74 -19.56
CA THR A 567 16.60 6.34 -19.37
C THR A 567 17.57 7.32 -20.05
N PHE A 568 17.23 7.81 -21.26
CA PHE A 568 17.97 8.87 -21.94
C PHE A 568 18.05 10.15 -21.12
N THR A 569 16.95 10.61 -20.51
CA THR A 569 16.93 11.85 -19.72
C THR A 569 17.84 11.74 -18.50
N ASP A 570 17.81 10.59 -17.82
CA ASP A 570 18.62 10.32 -16.64
C ASP A 570 20.12 10.25 -16.97
N THR A 571 20.52 9.50 -18.02
CA THR A 571 21.93 9.44 -18.46
C THR A 571 22.42 10.72 -19.14
N LEU A 572 21.55 11.43 -19.86
CA LEU A 572 21.87 12.74 -20.43
C LEU A 572 22.26 13.70 -19.32
N LEU A 573 21.46 13.82 -18.26
CA LEU A 573 21.73 14.73 -17.15
C LEU A 573 22.96 14.30 -16.33
N TYR A 574 23.29 13.01 -16.28
CA TYR A 574 24.57 12.52 -15.73
C TYR A 574 25.76 13.01 -16.57
N GLY A 575 25.69 12.83 -17.90
CA GLY A 575 26.75 13.18 -18.84
C GLY A 575 26.91 14.69 -19.08
N LEU A 576 25.80 15.44 -19.02
CA LEU A 576 25.73 16.87 -19.32
C LEU A 576 26.68 17.71 -18.46
N ILE A 577 26.90 17.30 -17.22
CA ILE A 577 27.74 17.99 -16.26
C ILE A 577 29.20 17.50 -16.28
N VAL A 578 29.53 16.38 -16.93
CA VAL A 578 30.90 15.84 -17.02
C VAL A 578 31.93 16.86 -17.52
N PRO A 579 31.77 17.50 -18.70
CA PRO A 579 32.74 18.49 -19.21
C PRO A 579 32.68 19.84 -18.48
N VAL A 580 31.64 20.06 -17.68
CA VAL A 580 31.43 21.29 -16.90
C VAL A 580 32.05 21.19 -15.50
N THR A 581 32.18 19.96 -14.98
CA THR A 581 32.56 19.71 -13.58
C THR A 581 33.93 20.33 -13.21
N PRO A 582 35.04 20.10 -13.94
CA PRO A 582 36.36 20.59 -13.51
C PRO A 582 36.39 22.11 -13.37
N THR A 583 36.02 22.83 -14.44
CA THR A 583 35.97 24.30 -14.46
C THR A 583 34.98 24.87 -13.44
N ALA A 584 33.81 24.25 -13.25
CA ALA A 584 32.84 24.73 -12.28
C ALA A 584 33.26 24.49 -10.81
N LEU A 585 34.03 23.44 -10.54
CA LEU A 585 34.63 23.22 -9.21
C LEU A 585 35.68 24.29 -8.89
N HIS A 586 36.52 24.64 -9.87
CA HIS A 586 37.47 25.74 -9.72
C HIS A 586 36.75 27.09 -9.55
N GLU A 587 35.95 27.51 -10.53
CA GLU A 587 35.37 28.85 -10.61
C GLU A 587 34.26 29.12 -9.59
N ARG A 588 33.48 28.09 -9.17
CA ARG A 588 32.30 28.27 -8.29
C ARG A 588 32.46 27.69 -6.90
N VAL A 589 33.26 26.65 -6.72
CA VAL A 589 33.50 26.01 -5.41
C VAL A 589 34.85 26.46 -4.80
N GLY A 590 35.79 26.93 -5.62
CA GLY A 590 37.08 27.47 -5.17
C GLY A 590 38.15 26.40 -4.90
N LEU A 591 38.09 25.27 -5.59
CA LEU A 591 39.11 24.22 -5.54
C LEU A 591 40.35 24.59 -6.38
N SER A 592 41.53 24.14 -5.96
CA SER A 592 42.79 24.29 -6.72
C SER A 592 42.83 23.38 -7.96
N GLU A 593 43.59 23.79 -8.97
CA GLU A 593 43.76 23.01 -10.22
C GLU A 593 44.26 21.58 -9.96
N ASP A 594 45.17 21.39 -8.98
CA ASP A 594 45.69 20.09 -8.56
C ASP A 594 44.61 19.12 -8.04
N ASP A 595 43.51 19.66 -7.48
CA ASP A 595 42.44 18.91 -6.83
C ASP A 595 41.28 18.55 -7.79
N GLU A 596 41.20 19.21 -8.96
CA GLU A 596 40.08 19.07 -9.91
C GLU A 596 39.88 17.63 -10.39
N GLN A 597 40.97 16.93 -10.71
CA GLN A 597 40.92 15.56 -11.20
C GLN A 597 40.38 14.59 -10.14
N SER A 598 40.85 14.73 -8.91
CA SER A 598 40.41 13.90 -7.79
C SER A 598 38.94 14.13 -7.46
N TRP A 599 38.50 15.39 -7.36
CA TRP A 599 37.10 15.69 -7.08
C TRP A 599 36.15 15.37 -8.22
N THR A 600 36.58 15.49 -9.48
CA THR A 600 35.80 15.04 -10.64
C THR A 600 35.57 13.54 -10.57
N SER A 601 36.62 12.74 -10.32
CA SER A 601 36.51 11.28 -10.14
C SER A 601 35.63 10.91 -8.94
N ILE A 602 35.77 11.60 -7.80
CA ILE A 602 34.95 11.37 -6.60
C ILE A 602 33.48 11.67 -6.87
N LEU A 603 33.14 12.77 -7.56
CA LEU A 603 31.75 13.14 -7.85
C LEU A 603 31.09 12.20 -8.87
N LEU A 604 31.85 11.64 -9.81
CA LEU A 604 31.36 10.58 -10.70
C LEU A 604 31.16 9.26 -9.93
N ALA A 605 32.09 8.90 -9.05
CA ALA A 605 31.95 7.72 -8.20
C ALA A 605 30.79 7.83 -7.19
N LEU A 606 30.47 9.04 -6.69
CA LEU A 606 29.36 9.28 -5.77
C LEU A 606 27.97 9.01 -6.38
N TYR A 607 27.82 9.20 -7.70
CA TYR A 607 26.63 8.77 -8.42
C TYR A 607 26.47 7.24 -8.34
N GLY A 608 27.53 6.49 -8.66
CA GLY A 608 27.56 5.03 -8.52
C GLY A 608 27.36 4.55 -7.08
N ALA A 609 27.92 5.27 -6.10
CA ALA A 609 27.76 4.96 -4.68
C ALA A 609 26.31 5.15 -4.20
N ALA A 610 25.61 6.20 -4.63
CA ALA A 610 24.19 6.39 -4.28
C ALA A 610 23.25 5.41 -5.00
N LEU A 611 23.61 5.00 -6.21
CA LEU A 611 22.93 3.93 -6.96
C LEU A 611 23.06 2.55 -6.26
N LEU A 612 24.09 2.38 -5.40
CA LEU A 612 24.33 1.20 -4.55
C LEU A 612 23.77 1.29 -3.12
N ALA A 613 23.96 2.42 -2.45
CA ALA A 613 23.91 2.52 -0.99
C ALA A 613 22.50 2.43 -0.41
N ALA A 614 22.28 1.52 0.56
CA ALA A 614 21.09 1.55 1.40
C ALA A 614 21.37 2.16 2.78
N SER A 615 20.39 2.89 3.28
CA SER A 615 20.21 3.11 4.71
C SER A 615 19.89 1.80 5.42
N ARG A 616 20.53 1.55 6.57
CA ARG A 616 20.19 0.42 7.45
C ARG A 616 18.79 0.59 8.04
N GLU A 617 17.90 -0.34 7.75
CA GLU A 617 16.76 -0.69 8.60
C GLU A 617 16.40 -2.17 8.37
N PHE A 618 17.09 -3.06 9.11
CA PHE A 618 16.67 -4.44 9.35
C PHE A 618 17.31 -4.95 10.65
N ASP A 619 16.54 -5.75 11.39
CA ASP A 619 16.81 -6.18 12.77
C ASP A 619 18.09 -7.01 12.99
N HIS A 620 18.48 -7.08 14.26
CA HIS A 620 19.57 -7.89 14.82
C HIS A 620 19.56 -9.38 14.38
N PRO A 621 20.65 -9.88 13.77
CA PRO A 621 21.00 -11.29 13.75
C PRO A 621 21.98 -11.64 14.90
N SER A 622 22.02 -12.92 15.27
CA SER A 622 22.78 -13.47 16.39
C SER A 622 24.30 -13.64 16.11
N PRO A 623 25.16 -13.89 17.14
CA PRO A 623 26.58 -13.53 17.08
C PRO A 623 27.58 -14.28 16.16
N PRO A 624 27.39 -15.53 15.66
CA PRO A 624 28.49 -16.24 15.01
C PRO A 624 28.76 -15.85 13.54
N ASP A 625 27.80 -15.24 12.85
CA ASP A 625 27.89 -15.02 11.38
C ASP A 625 28.64 -13.74 10.98
N TYR A 626 29.20 -13.00 11.95
CA TYR A 626 29.79 -11.67 11.75
C TYR A 626 30.92 -11.64 10.70
N ILE A 627 31.83 -12.63 10.69
CA ILE A 627 33.05 -12.53 9.86
C ILE A 627 32.76 -12.83 8.37
N VAL A 628 31.88 -13.79 8.06
CA VAL A 628 31.53 -14.13 6.67
C VAL A 628 30.60 -13.06 6.07
N THR A 629 29.68 -12.52 6.88
CA THR A 629 28.75 -11.47 6.43
C THR A 629 29.45 -10.12 6.23
N ILE A 630 30.38 -9.72 7.11
CA ILE A 630 31.09 -8.43 6.98
C ILE A 630 32.05 -8.41 5.80
N LEU A 631 32.68 -9.54 5.43
CA LEU A 631 33.63 -9.60 4.31
C LEU A 631 32.98 -9.74 2.92
N LEU A 632 31.67 -10.06 2.84
CA LEU A 632 30.97 -10.25 1.56
C LEU A 632 29.77 -9.31 1.33
N THR A 633 29.39 -8.47 2.31
CA THR A 633 28.09 -7.74 2.27
C THR A 633 28.12 -6.19 2.48
N PRO A 634 28.99 -5.39 1.82
CA PRO A 634 28.87 -3.92 1.87
C PRO A 634 28.44 -3.19 0.56
N PHE A 635 28.01 -3.87 -0.52
CA PHE A 635 27.91 -3.22 -1.85
C PHE A 635 26.61 -3.36 -2.69
N PHE A 636 25.43 -3.76 -2.17
CA PHE A 636 24.29 -4.11 -3.07
C PHE A 636 22.85 -3.88 -2.54
N PHE A 637 22.34 -2.64 -2.34
CA PHE A 637 20.96 -2.53 -1.80
C PHE A 637 20.00 -1.44 -2.35
N ASN A 638 20.39 -0.26 -2.84
CA ASN A 638 19.37 0.75 -3.25
C ASN A 638 18.51 0.31 -4.44
N SER A 639 19.16 -0.10 -5.54
CA SER A 639 18.45 -0.55 -6.76
C SER A 639 17.70 -1.88 -6.53
N ALA A 640 18.22 -2.77 -5.70
CA ALA A 640 17.54 -4.02 -5.33
C ALA A 640 16.31 -3.79 -4.44
N ILE A 641 16.37 -2.86 -3.49
CA ILE A 641 15.20 -2.42 -2.69
C ILE A 641 14.17 -1.76 -3.61
N SER A 642 14.60 -0.87 -4.52
CA SER A 642 13.73 -0.23 -5.50
C SER A 642 13.00 -1.25 -6.37
N GLY A 643 13.69 -2.30 -6.83
CA GLY A 643 13.09 -3.42 -7.56
C GLY A 643 12.10 -4.25 -6.72
N TYR A 644 12.47 -4.61 -5.49
CA TYR A 644 11.62 -5.36 -4.55
C TYR A 644 10.34 -4.60 -4.18
N LEU A 645 10.44 -3.29 -3.96
CA LEU A 645 9.29 -2.42 -3.70
C LEU A 645 8.44 -2.26 -4.96
N ALA A 646 9.06 -2.04 -6.13
CA ALA A 646 8.34 -1.90 -7.39
C ALA A 646 7.56 -3.15 -7.79
N ASP A 647 8.08 -4.36 -7.53
CA ASP A 647 7.36 -5.63 -7.74
C ASP A 647 6.20 -5.83 -6.74
N ARG A 648 6.06 -4.98 -5.72
CA ARG A 648 4.95 -4.97 -4.75
C ARG A 648 3.97 -3.81 -4.92
N ILE A 649 4.25 -2.89 -5.83
CA ILE A 649 3.39 -1.74 -6.13
C ILE A 649 2.63 -2.02 -7.43
N GLU A 650 1.31 -1.91 -7.41
CA GLU A 650 0.46 -2.31 -8.55
C GLU A 650 0.69 -1.47 -9.82
N SER A 651 1.22 -0.25 -9.73
CA SER A 651 1.53 0.63 -10.88
C SER A 651 3.03 0.91 -10.98
N ARG A 652 3.61 0.70 -12.17
CA ARG A 652 5.02 1.01 -12.47
C ARG A 652 5.22 2.51 -12.72
N ARG A 653 4.18 3.22 -13.16
CA ARG A 653 4.21 4.66 -13.46
C ARG A 653 4.52 5.54 -12.24
N TRP A 654 4.00 5.21 -11.06
CA TRP A 654 4.23 6.04 -9.86
C TRP A 654 5.68 6.03 -9.37
N PRO A 655 6.37 4.87 -9.22
CA PRO A 655 7.81 4.84 -8.97
C PRO A 655 8.62 5.59 -10.04
N LEU A 656 8.25 5.46 -11.33
CA LEU A 656 8.90 6.21 -12.41
C LEU A 656 8.77 7.74 -12.26
N LEU A 657 7.66 8.24 -11.69
CA LEU A 657 7.51 9.68 -11.38
C LEU A 657 8.32 10.08 -10.14
N ILE A 658 8.44 9.22 -9.13
CA ILE A 658 9.25 9.47 -7.92
C ILE A 658 10.74 9.61 -8.30
N GLY A 659 11.26 8.72 -9.15
CA GLY A 659 12.63 8.82 -9.66
C GLY A 659 12.88 10.15 -10.40
N LEU A 660 11.92 10.60 -11.21
CA LEU A 660 12.00 11.88 -11.92
C LEU A 660 11.99 13.11 -10.99
N VAL A 661 11.31 13.03 -9.84
CA VAL A 661 11.38 14.08 -8.80
C VAL A 661 12.79 14.13 -8.19
N ALA A 662 13.42 12.98 -7.93
CA ALA A 662 14.81 12.94 -7.46
C ALA A 662 15.79 13.52 -8.50
N LEU A 663 15.59 13.25 -9.80
CA LEU A 663 16.38 13.84 -10.89
C LEU A 663 16.21 15.36 -10.99
N GLY A 664 14.98 15.85 -10.82
CA GLY A 664 14.67 17.29 -10.74
C GLY A 664 15.36 17.97 -9.55
N ALA A 665 15.33 17.34 -8.37
CA ALA A 665 16.02 17.83 -7.18
C ALA A 665 17.55 17.85 -7.37
N SER A 666 18.12 16.78 -7.92
CA SER A 666 19.54 16.70 -8.29
C SER A 666 19.96 17.85 -9.21
N THR A 667 19.20 18.06 -10.29
CA THR A 667 19.47 19.09 -11.30
C THR A 667 19.38 20.50 -10.71
N ALA A 668 18.43 20.74 -9.80
CA ALA A 668 18.31 22.00 -9.07
C ALA A 668 19.49 22.23 -8.11
N LEU A 669 19.89 21.23 -7.32
CA LEU A 669 21.01 21.30 -6.38
C LEU A 669 22.34 21.57 -7.10
N LEU A 670 22.56 20.91 -8.24
CA LEU A 670 23.73 21.15 -9.09
C LEU A 670 23.69 22.57 -9.68
N CYS A 671 22.56 23.02 -10.23
CA CYS A 671 22.39 24.36 -10.81
C CYS A 671 22.71 25.50 -9.81
N VAL A 672 22.35 25.34 -8.53
CA VAL A 672 22.67 26.32 -7.47
C VAL A 672 23.98 26.03 -6.73
N GLY A 673 24.71 24.98 -7.12
CA GLY A 673 25.89 24.47 -6.42
C GLY A 673 27.07 25.44 -6.39
N THR A 674 27.24 26.13 -5.27
CA THR A 674 28.42 26.95 -4.93
C THR A 674 29.29 26.33 -3.84
N THR A 675 28.91 25.16 -3.31
CA THR A 675 29.68 24.44 -2.28
C THR A 675 29.77 22.96 -2.63
N LEU A 676 30.86 22.33 -2.20
CA LEU A 676 31.11 20.91 -2.45
C LEU A 676 29.98 20.02 -1.89
N GLY A 677 29.36 20.41 -0.77
CA GLY A 677 28.22 19.71 -0.18
C GLY A 677 26.98 19.68 -1.07
N LEU A 678 26.68 20.77 -1.80
CA LEU A 678 25.58 20.80 -2.77
C LEU A 678 25.87 19.92 -4.00
N TRP A 679 27.13 19.87 -4.44
CA TRP A 679 27.55 18.98 -5.52
C TRP A 679 27.49 17.50 -5.15
N ILE A 680 27.94 17.16 -3.93
CA ILE A 680 27.79 15.81 -3.36
C ILE A 680 26.30 15.44 -3.27
N ALA A 681 25.47 16.27 -2.64
CA ALA A 681 24.03 16.02 -2.53
C ALA A 681 23.36 15.85 -3.90
N GLY A 682 23.69 16.72 -4.87
CA GLY A 682 23.21 16.62 -6.24
C GLY A 682 23.54 15.28 -6.90
N ARG A 683 24.79 14.80 -6.78
CA ARG A 683 25.20 13.48 -7.29
C ARG A 683 24.53 12.32 -6.57
N LEU A 684 24.31 12.42 -5.26
CA LEU A 684 23.57 11.40 -4.50
C LEU A 684 22.11 11.28 -4.98
N PHE A 685 21.38 12.40 -5.12
CA PHE A 685 20.02 12.38 -5.67
C PHE A 685 19.97 11.87 -7.12
N GLN A 686 21.03 12.10 -7.92
CA GLN A 686 21.14 11.56 -9.28
C GLN A 686 21.23 10.03 -9.28
N GLY A 687 22.03 9.44 -8.38
CA GLY A 687 22.13 7.98 -8.24
C GLY A 687 20.83 7.35 -7.72
N VAL A 688 20.08 8.04 -6.85
CA VAL A 688 18.75 7.59 -6.41
C VAL A 688 17.72 7.62 -7.55
N SER A 689 17.77 8.62 -8.44
CA SER A 689 16.95 8.62 -9.66
C SER A 689 17.23 7.38 -10.52
N ALA A 690 18.49 7.17 -10.89
CA ALA A 690 18.92 6.05 -11.73
C ALA A 690 18.52 4.69 -11.14
N ALA A 691 18.57 4.56 -9.80
CA ALA A 691 18.16 3.34 -9.08
C ALA A 691 16.70 2.97 -9.34
N VAL A 692 15.81 3.97 -9.35
CA VAL A 692 14.36 3.77 -9.54
C VAL A 692 14.01 3.74 -11.04
N VAL A 693 14.53 4.67 -11.83
CA VAL A 693 14.12 4.85 -13.24
C VAL A 693 14.51 3.66 -14.10
N TRP A 694 15.74 3.15 -13.98
CA TRP A 694 16.21 2.06 -14.84
C TRP A 694 15.56 0.75 -14.42
N THR A 695 15.52 0.47 -13.12
CA THR A 695 14.96 -0.77 -12.58
C THR A 695 13.45 -0.90 -12.85
N VAL A 696 12.67 0.16 -12.66
CA VAL A 696 11.22 0.12 -12.92
C VAL A 696 10.91 0.26 -14.41
N GLY A 697 11.69 1.04 -15.16
CA GLY A 697 11.52 1.23 -16.60
C GLY A 697 11.72 -0.07 -17.38
N LEU A 698 12.81 -0.80 -17.13
CA LEU A 698 13.09 -2.08 -17.78
C LEU A 698 12.03 -3.14 -17.42
N ALA A 699 11.57 -3.18 -16.17
CA ALA A 699 10.47 -4.07 -15.77
C ALA A 699 9.16 -3.74 -16.52
N LEU A 700 8.80 -2.46 -16.65
CA LEU A 700 7.61 -2.03 -17.41
C LEU A 700 7.66 -2.42 -18.90
N LEU A 701 8.86 -2.51 -19.51
CA LEU A 701 8.99 -3.03 -20.87
C LEU A 701 8.65 -4.52 -20.94
N VAL A 702 9.17 -5.34 -20.01
CA VAL A 702 8.83 -6.77 -19.93
C VAL A 702 7.32 -6.95 -19.69
N ASP A 703 6.72 -6.13 -18.81
CA ASP A 703 5.29 -6.16 -18.51
C ASP A 703 4.39 -5.75 -19.71
N THR A 704 4.97 -5.16 -20.78
CA THR A 704 4.22 -4.62 -21.94
C THR A 704 4.42 -5.42 -23.24
N MET A 705 5.57 -6.08 -23.40
CA MET A 705 5.95 -6.81 -24.61
C MET A 705 5.45 -8.26 -24.64
N GLU A 706 5.36 -8.81 -25.85
CA GLU A 706 5.30 -10.26 -26.07
C GLU A 706 6.70 -10.85 -25.92
N LYS A 707 6.81 -12.14 -25.58
CA LYS A 707 8.11 -12.79 -25.27
C LYS A 707 9.09 -12.74 -26.44
N GLU A 708 8.56 -12.67 -27.65
CA GLU A 708 9.27 -12.66 -28.94
C GLU A 708 9.82 -11.28 -29.32
N ALA A 709 9.55 -10.24 -28.52
CA ALA A 709 9.96 -8.85 -28.78
C ALA A 709 10.59 -8.14 -27.56
N ILE A 710 10.95 -8.89 -26.50
CA ILE A 710 11.55 -8.32 -25.29
C ILE A 710 12.93 -7.74 -25.60
N GLY A 711 13.78 -8.45 -26.35
CA GLY A 711 15.11 -7.99 -26.71
C GLY A 711 15.13 -6.78 -27.61
N GLU A 712 14.26 -6.69 -28.61
CA GLU A 712 14.13 -5.45 -29.41
C GLU A 712 13.80 -4.24 -28.51
N ALA A 713 12.82 -4.38 -27.59
CA ALA A 713 12.47 -3.33 -26.64
C ALA A 713 13.61 -3.00 -25.64
N MET A 714 14.34 -4.01 -25.16
CA MET A 714 15.54 -3.81 -24.33
C MET A 714 16.66 -3.09 -25.09
N GLY A 715 16.79 -3.35 -26.39
CA GLY A 715 17.71 -2.64 -27.28
C GLY A 715 17.34 -1.16 -27.45
N TYR A 716 16.06 -0.81 -27.55
CA TYR A 716 15.63 0.60 -27.50
C TYR A 716 15.93 1.26 -26.14
N ALA A 717 15.81 0.54 -25.02
CA ALA A 717 16.16 1.08 -23.70
C ALA A 717 17.68 1.30 -23.55
N ALA A 718 18.49 0.35 -24.03
CA ALA A 718 19.95 0.44 -24.08
C ALA A 718 20.43 1.58 -24.99
N MET A 719 19.79 1.76 -26.16
CA MET A 719 20.04 2.90 -27.03
C MET A 719 19.74 4.23 -26.31
N GLY A 720 18.65 4.30 -25.54
CA GLY A 720 18.31 5.47 -24.72
C GLY A 720 19.39 5.82 -23.69
N ILE A 721 19.79 4.84 -22.88
CA ILE A 721 20.90 4.95 -21.92
C ILE A 721 22.14 5.51 -22.62
N THR A 722 22.57 4.87 -23.70
CA THR A 722 23.84 5.17 -24.36
C THR A 722 23.82 6.52 -25.10
N LEU A 723 22.75 6.82 -25.84
CA LEU A 723 22.59 8.13 -26.48
C LEU A 723 22.56 9.27 -25.46
N GLY A 724 21.98 9.07 -24.27
CA GLY A 724 21.97 10.08 -23.22
C GLY A 724 23.38 10.32 -22.66
N THR A 725 24.08 9.25 -22.24
CA THR A 725 25.47 9.30 -21.74
C THR A 725 26.41 10.06 -22.68
N MET A 726 26.15 10.04 -23.99
CA MET A 726 27.04 10.57 -25.02
C MET A 726 26.61 11.92 -25.59
N THR A 727 25.30 12.15 -25.69
CA THR A 727 24.75 13.48 -26.03
C THR A 727 24.99 14.45 -24.87
N GLY A 728 25.10 13.95 -23.64
CA GLY A 728 25.36 14.73 -22.43
C GLY A 728 26.65 15.56 -22.54
N PRO A 729 27.85 14.94 -22.58
CA PRO A 729 29.11 15.67 -22.66
C PRO A 729 29.21 16.57 -23.90
N LEU A 730 28.62 16.15 -25.02
CA LEU A 730 28.56 16.98 -26.22
C LEU A 730 27.76 18.28 -26.01
N LEU A 731 26.51 18.17 -25.56
CA LEU A 731 25.66 19.35 -25.33
C LEU A 731 26.15 20.17 -24.15
N GLY A 732 26.66 19.52 -23.09
CA GLY A 732 27.23 20.17 -21.91
C GLY A 732 28.40 21.07 -22.29
N GLY A 733 29.39 20.54 -23.01
CA GLY A 733 30.56 21.30 -23.47
C GLY A 733 30.18 22.45 -24.41
N VAL A 734 29.33 22.20 -25.41
CA VAL A 734 28.92 23.23 -26.39
C VAL A 734 28.08 24.34 -25.76
N LEU A 735 27.15 24.01 -24.85
CA LEU A 735 26.32 24.99 -24.15
C LEU A 735 27.13 25.77 -23.12
N TYR A 736 28.08 25.13 -22.43
CA TYR A 736 28.97 25.82 -21.50
C TYR A 736 29.85 26.84 -22.22
N GLU A 737 30.54 26.42 -23.30
CA GLU A 737 31.46 27.28 -24.07
C GLU A 737 30.77 28.48 -24.72
N LYS A 738 29.48 28.38 -25.08
CA LYS A 738 28.72 29.44 -25.78
C LYS A 738 27.75 30.24 -24.91
N GLY A 739 27.19 29.64 -23.86
CA GLY A 739 26.12 30.20 -23.03
C GLY A 739 26.40 30.19 -21.53
N GLY A 740 27.55 29.66 -21.10
CA GLY A 740 27.96 29.57 -19.71
C GLY A 740 27.16 28.54 -18.89
N TYR A 741 27.50 28.46 -17.60
CA TYR A 741 26.99 27.46 -16.65
C TYR A 741 25.47 27.28 -16.69
N TYR A 742 24.69 28.37 -16.62
CA TYR A 742 23.24 28.30 -16.53
C TYR A 742 22.54 27.86 -17.83
N ALA A 743 23.16 28.03 -19.00
CA ALA A 743 22.60 27.55 -20.27
C ALA A 743 22.52 26.01 -20.32
N VAL A 744 23.48 25.35 -19.67
CA VAL A 744 23.51 23.88 -19.52
C VAL A 744 22.29 23.40 -18.72
N PHE A 745 22.02 24.02 -17.56
CA PHE A 745 20.87 23.65 -16.72
C PHE A 745 19.51 24.07 -17.33
N ALA A 746 19.46 25.14 -18.12
CA ALA A 746 18.24 25.52 -18.85
C ALA A 746 17.79 24.41 -19.82
N LEU A 747 18.73 23.75 -20.52
CA LEU A 747 18.42 22.56 -21.31
C LEU A 747 17.92 21.41 -20.42
N ALA A 748 18.62 21.13 -19.31
CA ALA A 748 18.26 20.04 -18.40
C ALA A 748 16.83 20.16 -17.86
N PHE A 749 16.43 21.35 -17.39
CA PHE A 749 15.05 21.59 -16.94
C PHE A 749 14.02 21.48 -18.07
N GLY A 750 14.36 21.90 -19.29
CA GLY A 750 13.48 21.73 -20.45
C GLY A 750 13.21 20.25 -20.78
N ILE A 751 14.25 19.41 -20.70
CA ILE A 751 14.14 17.97 -20.95
C ILE A 751 13.39 17.27 -19.81
N ILE A 752 13.65 17.62 -18.54
CA ILE A 752 12.84 17.15 -17.40
C ILE A 752 11.36 17.53 -17.58
N GLY A 753 11.06 18.75 -18.02
CA GLY A 753 9.67 19.18 -18.25
C GLY A 753 8.95 18.35 -19.32
N LEU A 754 9.66 17.98 -20.39
CA LEU A 754 9.14 17.08 -21.42
C LEU A 754 8.97 15.64 -20.89
N ASP A 755 9.93 15.13 -20.11
CA ASP A 755 9.87 13.80 -19.50
C ASP A 755 8.70 13.70 -18.50
N ILE A 756 8.46 14.73 -17.68
CA ILE A 756 7.29 14.84 -16.80
C ILE A 756 6.00 14.70 -17.63
N PHE A 757 5.89 15.44 -18.73
CA PHE A 757 4.72 15.36 -19.62
C PHE A 757 4.54 13.94 -20.19
N LEU A 758 5.62 13.34 -20.72
CA LEU A 758 5.59 12.01 -21.32
C LEU A 758 5.17 10.92 -20.30
N ARG A 759 5.77 10.90 -19.09
CA ARG A 759 5.41 9.96 -18.02
C ARG A 759 4.00 10.21 -17.45
N LEU A 760 3.49 11.46 -17.48
CA LEU A 760 2.10 11.77 -17.10
C LEU A 760 1.07 11.38 -18.17
N VAL A 761 1.46 11.39 -19.45
CA VAL A 761 0.61 11.01 -20.57
C VAL A 761 0.54 9.50 -20.76
N LEU A 762 1.61 8.76 -20.42
CA LEU A 762 1.70 7.30 -20.43
C LEU A 762 0.52 6.60 -19.74
N ILE A 763 -0.10 5.64 -20.43
CA ILE A 763 -1.10 4.73 -19.87
C ILE A 763 -0.49 3.33 -19.90
N GLU A 764 -0.38 2.68 -18.73
CA GLU A 764 0.13 1.30 -18.66
C GLU A 764 -0.81 0.37 -19.43
N LYS A 765 -0.26 -0.58 -20.21
CA LYS A 765 -1.05 -1.39 -21.14
C LYS A 765 -2.18 -2.17 -20.44
N LYS A 766 -1.95 -2.62 -19.20
CA LYS A 766 -2.96 -3.26 -18.33
C LYS A 766 -4.17 -2.37 -18.02
N ASP A 767 -3.99 -1.06 -17.92
CA ASP A 767 -5.07 -0.09 -17.70
C ASP A 767 -5.78 0.30 -19.00
N ALA A 768 -5.10 0.18 -20.13
CA ALA A 768 -5.66 0.45 -21.44
C ALA A 768 -6.52 -0.71 -21.99
N LEU A 769 -6.25 -1.96 -21.60
CA LEU A 769 -7.06 -3.13 -22.00
C LEU A 769 -8.57 -2.92 -21.72
N LYS A 770 -8.88 -2.30 -20.58
CA LYS A 770 -10.23 -1.87 -20.13
C LYS A 770 -11.03 -1.05 -21.17
N TRP A 771 -10.37 -0.52 -22.19
CA TRP A 771 -10.91 0.38 -23.22
C TRP A 771 -10.61 -0.03 -24.67
N LEU A 772 -9.85 -1.12 -24.86
CA LEU A 772 -9.45 -1.63 -26.17
C LEU A 772 -10.35 -2.79 -26.60
N ASP A 773 -10.78 -3.64 -25.68
CA ASP A 773 -11.68 -4.76 -25.97
C ASP A 773 -13.13 -4.33 -26.27
N THR A 774 -13.54 -3.13 -25.82
CA THR A 774 -14.84 -2.53 -26.15
C THR A 774 -15.02 -2.20 -27.64
N GLY A 775 -13.94 -2.19 -28.43
CA GLY A 775 -13.92 -1.70 -29.81
C GLY A 775 -14.23 -2.71 -30.92
N LYS A 776 -14.43 -4.00 -30.62
CA LYS A 776 -14.57 -5.07 -31.63
C LYS A 776 -15.98 -5.60 -31.89
N LEU A 777 -17.01 -5.02 -31.27
CA LEU A 777 -18.41 -5.48 -31.40
C LEU A 777 -19.37 -4.51 -32.11
N ILE A 778 -18.88 -3.41 -32.69
CA ILE A 778 -19.74 -2.43 -33.39
C ILE A 778 -19.21 -2.08 -34.79
N THR A 779 -19.62 -2.87 -35.78
CA THR A 779 -19.84 -2.40 -37.17
C THR A 779 -21.09 -3.07 -37.75
N GLU A 780 -22.17 -2.30 -37.73
CA GLU A 780 -23.51 -2.33 -38.36
C GLU A 780 -24.14 -3.58 -39.03
N PRO A 781 -25.49 -3.69 -39.00
CA PRO A 781 -26.25 -4.70 -39.71
C PRO A 781 -26.72 -4.26 -41.11
N GLY A 782 -26.41 -5.03 -42.17
CA GLY A 782 -27.12 -4.91 -43.45
C GLY A 782 -26.43 -5.48 -44.70
N ALA A 783 -27.20 -6.22 -45.50
CA ALA A 783 -26.98 -6.56 -46.93
C ALA A 783 -25.80 -7.48 -47.34
N ASN A 784 -26.14 -8.76 -47.59
CA ASN A 784 -25.56 -9.59 -48.68
C ASN A 784 -25.89 -8.97 -50.07
N PRO A 785 -25.26 -9.34 -51.22
CA PRO A 785 -24.59 -10.64 -51.51
C PRO A 785 -23.30 -10.61 -52.39
N THR A 786 -22.46 -11.66 -52.37
CA THR A 786 -22.25 -12.60 -53.52
C THR A 786 -21.16 -13.69 -53.35
N LYS A 787 -21.59 -14.93 -53.62
CA LYS A 787 -20.89 -16.19 -53.99
C LYS A 787 -19.38 -16.22 -54.29
N LYS A 788 -18.70 -17.21 -53.68
CA LYS A 788 -18.23 -18.49 -54.29
C LYS A 788 -17.96 -19.49 -53.14
N GLN A 789 -18.69 -20.60 -52.97
CA GLN A 789 -18.46 -21.94 -53.58
C GLN A 789 -16.97 -22.30 -53.67
N THR A 790 -16.48 -23.35 -53.00
CA THR A 790 -16.86 -24.80 -53.06
C THR A 790 -16.86 -25.47 -51.66
N THR A 791 -17.87 -26.26 -51.22
CA THR A 791 -18.06 -27.74 -51.39
C THR A 791 -16.82 -28.58 -51.05
N ASP A 792 -16.85 -29.65 -50.23
CA ASP A 792 -17.92 -30.53 -49.69
C ASP A 792 -18.01 -30.47 -48.13
N GLY A 793 -19.00 -30.98 -47.39
CA GLY A 793 -19.96 -32.08 -47.60
C GLY A 793 -19.53 -33.30 -46.74
N ARG A 794 -20.33 -33.89 -45.82
CA ARG A 794 -21.75 -33.74 -45.45
C ARG A 794 -21.99 -34.04 -43.95
N VAL A 795 -23.08 -33.48 -43.40
CA VAL A 795 -23.71 -33.76 -42.08
C VAL A 795 -24.90 -34.72 -42.31
N PRO A 796 -25.22 -35.71 -41.44
CA PRO A 796 -26.35 -35.53 -40.48
C PRO A 796 -26.32 -36.33 -39.14
N LEU A 797 -26.62 -35.64 -38.02
CA LEU A 797 -27.78 -35.77 -37.10
C LEU A 797 -28.38 -37.19 -36.74
N PRO A 798 -29.18 -37.36 -35.65
CA PRO A 798 -28.91 -37.09 -34.22
C PRO A 798 -29.51 -38.14 -33.21
N CYS A 799 -29.05 -38.17 -31.94
CA CYS A 799 -29.76 -38.73 -30.75
C CYS A 799 -30.13 -40.25 -30.75
N PRO A 800 -30.74 -40.85 -29.69
CA PRO A 800 -30.81 -40.52 -28.24
C PRO A 800 -30.48 -41.72 -27.29
N THR A 801 -30.55 -41.53 -25.95
CA THR A 801 -30.92 -42.56 -24.89
C THR A 801 -30.06 -43.85 -24.77
N ASP A 802 -30.03 -44.65 -23.70
CA ASP A 802 -30.55 -44.58 -22.31
C ASP A 802 -29.74 -45.54 -21.39
N GLU A 803 -29.87 -45.32 -20.07
CA GLU A 803 -29.92 -46.31 -18.97
C GLU A 803 -28.99 -47.55 -18.78
N ARG A 804 -28.53 -47.67 -17.51
CA ARG A 804 -28.52 -48.85 -16.61
C ARG A 804 -27.41 -49.95 -16.66
N ASP A 805 -26.89 -50.16 -15.43
CA ASP A 805 -26.66 -51.45 -14.73
C ASP A 805 -25.58 -52.43 -15.25
N SER A 806 -24.88 -53.23 -14.43
CA SER A 806 -24.64 -53.26 -12.97
C SER A 806 -23.48 -54.24 -12.66
N ASN A 807 -22.97 -54.30 -11.41
CA ASN A 807 -22.39 -55.45 -10.67
C ASN A 807 -21.61 -56.62 -11.37
N ALA A 808 -20.67 -57.35 -10.76
CA ALA A 808 -19.78 -57.22 -9.60
C ALA A 808 -19.00 -58.56 -9.42
N ARG A 809 -17.68 -58.54 -9.11
CA ARG A 809 -16.90 -59.61 -8.40
C ARG A 809 -16.82 -61.01 -9.09
N HIS A 810 -15.91 -61.96 -8.82
CA HIS A 810 -14.78 -62.13 -7.87
C HIS A 810 -13.77 -63.20 -8.41
N GLU A 811 -12.85 -63.69 -7.56
CA GLU A 811 -11.94 -64.88 -7.69
C GLU A 811 -10.54 -64.63 -8.30
N HIS A 812 -9.45 -64.67 -7.50
CA HIS A 812 -8.68 -65.82 -6.92
C HIS A 812 -7.66 -66.41 -7.95
N ASP A 813 -6.41 -66.77 -7.63
CA ASP A 813 -5.89 -67.40 -6.40
C ASP A 813 -4.34 -67.31 -6.20
N VAL A 814 -3.84 -67.63 -4.98
CA VAL A 814 -2.49 -68.16 -4.53
C VAL A 814 -1.21 -67.76 -5.34
N GLY A 815 -0.07 -67.30 -4.81
CA GLY A 815 0.61 -67.26 -3.49
C GLY A 815 2.12 -66.91 -3.73
N SER A 816 3.10 -66.98 -2.81
CA SER A 816 3.13 -67.27 -1.37
C SER A 816 4.42 -66.69 -0.70
N SER A 817 4.66 -67.03 0.58
CA SER A 817 5.62 -66.52 1.60
C SER A 817 7.15 -66.52 1.35
N SER A 818 7.84 -65.51 1.91
CA SER A 818 8.86 -65.73 2.97
C SER A 818 8.97 -64.53 3.93
N THR A 819 9.13 -64.80 5.22
CA THR A 819 9.36 -63.82 6.32
C THR A 819 10.76 -64.01 6.91
N PRO A 820 11.34 -63.01 7.60
CA PRO A 820 11.24 -63.03 9.07
C PRO A 820 10.77 -61.72 9.73
N ARG A 821 10.18 -61.89 10.91
CA ARG A 821 10.04 -60.93 12.04
C ARG A 821 11.36 -60.89 12.85
N ASP A 822 11.63 -60.03 13.85
CA ASP A 822 10.92 -58.93 14.55
C ASP A 822 11.98 -58.03 15.26
N ASP A 823 11.52 -57.03 16.03
CA ASP A 823 12.20 -56.37 17.17
C ASP A 823 13.41 -55.42 16.92
N THR A 824 13.19 -54.10 17.08
CA THR A 824 13.56 -53.37 18.33
C THR A 824 13.16 -51.87 18.31
N ASN A 825 12.98 -51.29 19.51
CA ASN A 825 12.52 -49.92 19.77
C ASN A 825 13.37 -48.80 19.14
N GLY A 826 12.72 -47.71 18.72
CA GLY A 826 13.39 -46.42 18.48
C GLY A 826 12.46 -45.28 18.04
N ASN A 827 12.33 -44.24 18.87
CA ASN A 827 11.69 -42.97 18.49
C ASN A 827 12.43 -42.32 17.31
N ALA A 828 11.74 -41.99 16.22
CA ALA A 828 12.20 -40.99 15.27
C ALA A 828 11.04 -40.30 14.54
N ASN A 829 10.90 -38.99 14.77
CA ASN A 829 10.19 -38.09 13.87
C ASN A 829 10.72 -38.26 12.44
N GLN A 830 9.85 -38.50 11.46
CA GLN A 830 10.13 -38.07 10.08
C GLN A 830 9.36 -36.78 9.80
N GLN A 831 10.01 -35.67 10.16
CA GLN A 831 9.67 -34.34 9.67
C GLN A 831 9.73 -34.37 8.13
N MET A 832 8.71 -33.86 7.45
CA MET A 832 8.91 -33.40 6.07
C MET A 832 10.05 -32.35 6.07
N PRO A 833 10.97 -32.41 5.10
CA PRO A 833 12.14 -31.53 5.11
C PRO A 833 11.69 -30.08 4.97
N ARG A 834 11.91 -29.32 6.05
CA ARG A 834 11.65 -27.88 6.15
C ARG A 834 12.59 -27.12 5.21
N LYS A 835 12.30 -27.13 3.90
CA LYS A 835 13.06 -26.40 2.88
C LYS A 835 13.09 -24.93 3.30
N ARG A 836 14.29 -24.44 3.64
CA ARG A 836 14.53 -23.03 3.97
C ARG A 836 14.08 -22.19 2.76
N ARG A 837 13.05 -21.36 2.94
CA ARG A 837 12.72 -20.31 1.97
C ARG A 837 13.86 -19.30 2.00
N PHE A 838 14.81 -19.44 1.07
CA PHE A 838 15.76 -18.38 0.78
C PHE A 838 15.00 -17.18 0.20
N GLY A 839 15.38 -15.96 0.59
CA GLY A 839 14.75 -14.74 0.07
C GLY A 839 14.95 -14.60 -1.44
N ALA A 840 14.04 -13.91 -2.13
CA ALA A 840 14.05 -13.78 -3.59
C ALA A 840 15.42 -13.36 -4.18
N VAL A 841 16.14 -12.44 -3.52
CA VAL A 841 17.52 -12.05 -3.86
C VAL A 841 18.48 -13.22 -3.84
N ILE A 842 18.48 -14.03 -2.78
CA ILE A 842 19.34 -15.21 -2.64
C ILE A 842 18.97 -16.24 -3.70
N THR A 843 17.68 -16.44 -4.00
CA THR A 843 17.23 -17.33 -5.07
C THR A 843 17.75 -16.90 -6.44
N LEU A 844 17.77 -15.60 -6.75
CA LEU A 844 18.36 -15.10 -8.00
C LEU A 844 19.89 -15.23 -8.02
N LEU A 845 20.58 -14.83 -6.95
CA LEU A 845 22.04 -14.92 -6.83
C LEU A 845 22.57 -16.35 -6.78
N ALA A 846 21.77 -17.33 -6.36
CA ALA A 846 22.06 -18.75 -6.47
C ALA A 846 21.90 -19.30 -7.91
N SER A 847 21.94 -18.45 -8.93
CA SER A 847 21.99 -18.84 -10.34
C SER A 847 23.36 -18.49 -10.91
N ASP A 848 24.10 -19.49 -11.39
CA ASP A 848 25.38 -19.28 -12.09
C ASP A 848 25.20 -18.31 -13.27
N ARG A 849 24.07 -18.40 -13.99
CA ARG A 849 23.70 -17.49 -15.08
C ARG A 849 23.56 -16.04 -14.60
N MET A 850 22.99 -15.82 -13.42
CA MET A 850 22.84 -14.47 -12.85
C MET A 850 24.20 -13.91 -12.46
N LEU A 851 25.01 -14.66 -11.70
CA LEU A 851 26.36 -14.22 -11.30
C LEU A 851 27.23 -13.84 -12.49
N VAL A 852 27.17 -14.62 -13.57
CA VAL A 852 27.89 -14.38 -14.82
C VAL A 852 27.34 -13.15 -15.56
N THR A 853 26.02 -12.97 -15.62
CA THR A 853 25.39 -11.77 -16.21
C THR A 853 25.78 -10.50 -15.43
N LEU A 854 25.77 -10.55 -14.09
CA LEU A 854 26.19 -9.45 -13.22
C LEU A 854 27.67 -9.12 -13.42
N TRP A 855 28.54 -10.13 -13.52
CA TRP A 855 29.97 -9.92 -13.79
C TRP A 855 30.19 -9.21 -15.13
N ALA A 856 29.59 -9.69 -16.23
CA ALA A 856 29.75 -9.01 -17.52
C ALA A 856 29.26 -7.57 -17.49
N TYR A 857 28.12 -7.30 -16.85
CA TYR A 857 27.57 -5.95 -16.82
C TYR A 857 28.38 -4.99 -15.92
N PHE A 858 28.95 -5.49 -14.81
CA PHE A 858 29.97 -4.79 -14.02
C PHE A 858 31.19 -4.42 -14.86
N ILE A 859 31.73 -5.35 -15.65
CA ILE A 859 32.92 -5.12 -16.47
C ILE A 859 32.66 -4.14 -17.62
N VAL A 860 31.48 -4.21 -18.25
CA VAL A 860 31.02 -3.22 -19.24
C VAL A 860 30.91 -1.82 -18.61
N ALA A 861 30.35 -1.71 -17.39
CA ALA A 861 30.25 -0.46 -16.66
C ALA A 861 31.62 0.13 -16.29
N VAL A 862 32.57 -0.72 -15.84
CA VAL A 862 33.97 -0.34 -15.62
C VAL A 862 34.57 0.23 -16.90
N ALA A 863 34.44 -0.46 -18.05
CA ALA A 863 35.03 -0.01 -19.31
C ALA A 863 34.44 1.31 -19.82
N LEU A 864 33.12 1.49 -19.74
CA LEU A 864 32.43 2.73 -20.13
C LEU A 864 32.86 3.92 -19.26
N THR A 865 32.70 3.80 -17.93
CA THR A 865 33.00 4.91 -17.00
C THR A 865 34.49 5.20 -16.87
N SER A 866 35.34 4.20 -17.15
CA SER A 866 36.77 4.43 -17.37
C SER A 866 36.98 5.44 -18.50
N LEU A 867 36.37 5.22 -19.68
CA LEU A 867 36.47 6.15 -20.82
C LEU A 867 35.92 7.54 -20.48
N ASP A 868 34.76 7.63 -19.82
CA ASP A 868 34.16 8.92 -19.39
C ASP A 868 35.16 9.78 -18.58
N SER A 869 35.88 9.15 -17.65
CA SER A 869 36.79 9.85 -16.73
C SER A 869 38.15 10.26 -17.32
N VAL A 870 38.63 9.58 -18.38
CA VAL A 870 40.00 9.76 -18.90
C VAL A 870 40.08 10.26 -20.34
N LEU A 871 39.06 10.00 -21.16
CA LEU A 871 39.08 10.34 -22.59
C LEU A 871 39.04 11.86 -22.86
N PRO A 872 38.26 12.70 -22.14
CA PRO A 872 38.26 14.16 -22.34
C PRO A 872 39.65 14.76 -22.10
N LEU A 873 40.29 14.34 -21.01
CA LEU A 873 41.61 14.79 -20.57
C LEU A 873 42.69 14.29 -21.54
N PHE A 874 42.59 13.05 -21.99
CA PHE A 874 43.54 12.49 -22.97
C PHE A 874 43.56 13.29 -24.27
N VAL A 875 42.40 13.72 -24.80
CA VAL A 875 42.35 14.55 -26.01
C VAL A 875 42.69 16.02 -25.75
N GLN A 876 42.46 16.53 -24.54
CA GLN A 876 43.00 17.82 -24.11
C GLN A 876 44.53 17.81 -24.17
N ASP A 877 45.17 16.86 -23.48
CA ASP A 877 46.62 16.79 -23.33
C ASP A 877 47.34 16.41 -24.64
N THR A 878 46.79 15.45 -25.39
CA THR A 878 47.42 14.92 -26.61
C THR A 878 47.16 15.77 -27.85
N PHE A 879 45.98 16.41 -27.94
CA PHE A 879 45.55 17.12 -29.14
C PHE A 879 45.29 18.63 -28.96
N GLY A 880 45.30 19.15 -27.72
CA GLY A 880 44.91 20.52 -27.42
C GLY A 880 43.41 20.77 -27.60
N TRP A 881 42.57 19.74 -27.46
CA TRP A 881 41.13 19.84 -27.69
C TRP A 881 40.42 20.57 -26.54
N LYS A 882 39.64 21.60 -26.89
CA LYS A 882 38.76 22.35 -25.97
C LYS A 882 37.44 21.60 -25.71
N GLN A 883 36.67 22.05 -24.72
CA GLN A 883 35.40 21.47 -24.24
C GLN A 883 34.47 20.97 -25.36
N THR A 884 34.18 21.76 -26.41
CA THR A 884 33.39 21.28 -27.57
C THR A 884 33.99 20.03 -28.24
N ALA A 885 35.31 20.01 -28.49
CA ALA A 885 35.99 18.89 -29.13
C ALA A 885 36.17 17.68 -28.18
N GLN A 886 36.30 17.94 -26.88
CA GLN A 886 36.28 16.90 -25.83
C GLN A 886 34.92 16.20 -25.77
N GLY A 887 33.80 16.91 -25.95
CA GLY A 887 32.48 16.29 -26.07
C GLY A 887 32.31 15.48 -27.37
N LEU A 888 32.82 15.98 -28.50
CA LEU A 888 32.73 15.31 -29.81
C LEU A 888 33.46 13.95 -29.88
N VAL A 889 34.48 13.70 -29.04
CA VAL A 889 35.24 12.43 -29.06
C VAL A 889 34.41 11.20 -28.68
N PHE A 890 33.25 11.38 -28.02
CA PHE A 890 32.38 10.28 -27.64
C PHE A 890 31.51 9.79 -28.82
N ILE A 891 31.23 10.65 -29.82
CA ILE A 891 30.37 10.30 -30.96
C ILE A 891 30.78 8.99 -31.66
N PRO A 892 32.07 8.74 -31.99
CA PRO A 892 32.46 7.50 -32.65
C PRO A 892 32.09 6.25 -31.86
N VAL A 893 32.35 6.21 -30.54
CA VAL A 893 31.92 5.11 -29.66
C VAL A 893 30.39 5.07 -29.45
N SER A 894 29.67 6.17 -29.73
CA SER A 894 28.21 6.26 -29.63
C SER A 894 27.45 5.66 -30.82
N VAL A 895 27.84 6.04 -32.04
CA VAL A 895 27.06 5.79 -33.26
C VAL A 895 26.65 4.31 -33.44
N PRO A 896 27.48 3.30 -33.12
CA PRO A 896 27.09 1.90 -33.21
C PRO A 896 25.87 1.52 -32.36
N HIS A 897 25.61 2.19 -31.23
CA HIS A 897 24.50 1.89 -30.33
C HIS A 897 23.11 2.26 -30.89
N ILE A 898 23.06 2.98 -32.02
CA ILE A 898 21.82 3.12 -32.82
C ILE A 898 21.33 1.73 -33.30
N LEU A 899 22.22 0.73 -33.33
CA LEU A 899 21.91 -0.65 -33.67
C LEU A 899 21.53 -1.52 -32.45
N ASP A 900 21.50 -1.00 -31.23
CA ASP A 900 21.10 -1.76 -30.03
C ASP A 900 19.72 -2.46 -30.19
N PRO A 901 18.67 -1.84 -30.78
CA PRO A 901 17.40 -2.51 -31.08
C PRO A 901 17.55 -3.68 -32.06
N PHE A 902 18.44 -3.56 -33.05
CA PHE A 902 18.71 -4.60 -34.04
C PHE A 902 19.46 -5.79 -33.41
N PHE A 903 20.41 -5.54 -32.51
CA PHE A 903 21.05 -6.60 -31.73
C PHE A 903 20.09 -7.25 -30.72
N GLY A 904 19.16 -6.48 -30.17
CA GLY A 904 18.00 -6.97 -29.42
C GLY A 904 17.12 -7.93 -30.22
N TYR A 905 16.76 -7.56 -31.46
CA TYR A 905 16.02 -8.43 -32.38
C TYR A 905 16.79 -9.72 -32.75
N ILE A 906 18.09 -9.63 -33.02
CA ILE A 906 18.95 -10.81 -33.25
C ILE A 906 18.95 -11.73 -32.03
N ASN A 907 19.00 -11.16 -30.83
CA ASN A 907 19.00 -11.87 -29.56
C ASN A 907 17.68 -12.65 -29.33
N ASP A 908 16.53 -12.06 -29.69
CA ASP A 908 15.22 -12.72 -29.62
C ASP A 908 15.10 -13.85 -30.65
N LYS A 909 15.61 -13.63 -31.87
CA LYS A 909 15.54 -14.61 -32.96
C LYS A 909 16.51 -15.79 -32.81
N PHE A 910 17.68 -15.56 -32.20
CA PHE A 910 18.74 -16.56 -32.05
C PHE A 910 19.21 -16.71 -30.59
N PRO A 911 18.34 -17.13 -29.66
CA PRO A 911 18.64 -17.14 -28.22
C PRO A 911 19.77 -18.10 -27.83
N GLN A 912 20.10 -19.10 -28.65
CA GLN A 912 21.25 -19.99 -28.45
C GLN A 912 22.58 -19.34 -28.85
N ALA A 913 22.58 -18.38 -29.79
CA ALA A 913 23.80 -17.72 -30.27
C ALA A 913 24.37 -16.70 -29.27
N ARG A 914 23.55 -16.24 -28.30
CA ARG A 914 23.86 -15.16 -27.35
C ARG A 914 25.21 -15.32 -26.65
N ARG A 915 25.55 -16.52 -26.18
CA ARG A 915 26.85 -16.82 -25.53
C ARG A 915 28.04 -16.55 -26.45
N PHE A 916 27.93 -16.89 -27.73
CA PHE A 916 29.00 -16.71 -28.71
C PHE A 916 29.12 -15.25 -29.15
N VAL A 917 27.99 -14.55 -29.29
CA VAL A 917 27.95 -13.10 -29.58
C VAL A 917 28.62 -12.30 -28.46
N VAL A 918 28.19 -12.50 -27.21
CA VAL A 918 28.73 -11.78 -26.04
C VAL A 918 30.21 -12.10 -25.82
N SER A 919 30.59 -13.38 -25.84
CA SER A 919 32.00 -13.78 -25.63
C SER A 919 32.91 -13.32 -26.78
N GLY A 920 32.40 -13.39 -28.02
CA GLY A 920 33.11 -12.89 -29.20
C GLY A 920 33.33 -11.39 -29.14
N ALA A 921 32.30 -10.61 -28.78
CA ALA A 921 32.43 -9.17 -28.59
C ALA A 921 33.45 -8.82 -27.51
N LEU A 922 33.42 -9.48 -26.34
CA LEU A 922 34.43 -9.30 -25.28
C LEU A 922 35.85 -9.60 -25.79
N LEU A 923 36.07 -10.70 -26.51
CA LEU A 923 37.38 -11.03 -27.09
C LEU A 923 37.85 -10.03 -28.15
N ILE A 924 36.94 -9.50 -28.98
CA ILE A 924 37.26 -8.51 -30.01
C ILE A 924 37.59 -7.15 -29.40
N THR A 925 37.05 -6.78 -28.23
CA THR A 925 37.48 -5.54 -27.54
C THR A 925 38.94 -5.55 -27.11
N VAL A 926 39.55 -6.72 -26.85
CA VAL A 926 40.95 -6.84 -26.40
C VAL A 926 41.94 -6.18 -27.36
N PRO A 927 42.05 -6.57 -28.65
CA PRO A 927 42.94 -5.89 -29.59
C PRO A 927 42.57 -4.42 -29.79
N LEU A 928 41.29 -4.05 -29.75
CA LEU A 928 40.85 -2.67 -29.97
C LEU A 928 41.33 -1.72 -28.86
N PHE A 929 41.12 -2.10 -27.59
CA PHE A 929 41.65 -1.36 -26.44
C PHE A 929 43.18 -1.35 -26.41
N VAL A 930 43.84 -2.47 -26.75
CA VAL A 930 45.31 -2.51 -26.84
C VAL A 930 45.84 -1.58 -27.95
N LEU A 931 45.13 -1.45 -29.08
CA LEU A 931 45.51 -0.57 -30.19
C LEU A 931 45.35 0.92 -29.86
N LEU A 932 44.52 1.31 -28.88
CA LEU A 932 44.42 2.71 -28.41
C LEU A 932 45.77 3.26 -27.94
N ARG A 933 46.69 2.41 -27.47
CA ARG A 933 48.06 2.80 -27.06
C ARG A 933 48.89 3.40 -28.20
N LEU A 934 48.51 3.18 -29.45
CA LEU A 934 49.22 3.70 -30.62
C LEU A 934 48.94 5.20 -30.87
N VAL A 935 47.90 5.75 -30.23
CA VAL A 935 47.53 7.16 -30.30
C VAL A 935 48.38 7.94 -29.30
N THR A 936 49.41 8.62 -29.80
CA THR A 936 50.43 9.29 -28.95
C THR A 936 50.83 10.70 -29.41
N THR A 937 50.42 11.13 -30.60
CA THR A 937 50.94 12.35 -31.24
C THR A 937 49.85 13.15 -31.95
N ASN A 938 49.96 14.48 -31.90
CA ASN A 938 48.98 15.39 -32.50
C ASN A 938 49.08 15.44 -34.04
N SER A 939 48.45 14.47 -34.69
CA SER A 939 48.34 14.40 -36.15
C SER A 939 46.93 13.98 -36.59
N MET A 940 46.55 14.33 -37.82
CA MET A 940 45.21 13.99 -38.35
C MET A 940 45.01 12.48 -38.51
N SER A 941 46.04 11.72 -38.88
CA SER A 941 45.97 10.26 -38.94
C SER A 941 45.69 9.64 -37.57
N GLN A 942 46.35 10.12 -36.51
CA GLN A 942 46.13 9.62 -35.15
C GLN A 942 44.73 9.95 -34.60
N LYS A 943 44.19 11.13 -34.94
CA LYS A 943 42.80 11.50 -34.61
C LYS A 943 41.80 10.57 -35.29
N VAL A 944 42.01 10.24 -36.57
CA VAL A 944 41.18 9.28 -37.31
C VAL A 944 41.30 7.87 -36.72
N VAL A 945 42.51 7.40 -36.39
CA VAL A 945 42.74 6.09 -35.75
C VAL A 945 42.00 6.00 -34.41
N LEU A 946 42.05 7.04 -33.57
CA LEU A 946 41.29 7.09 -32.31
C LEU A 946 39.79 6.95 -32.57
N CYS A 947 39.21 7.73 -33.48
CA CYS A 947 37.79 7.66 -33.81
C CYS A 947 37.38 6.28 -34.34
N VAL A 948 38.18 5.66 -35.22
CA VAL A 948 37.90 4.32 -35.76
C VAL A 948 37.95 3.26 -34.66
N LEU A 949 38.96 3.28 -33.79
CA LEU A 949 39.07 2.33 -32.66
C LEU A 949 37.91 2.49 -31.68
N LEU A 950 37.55 3.74 -31.32
CA LEU A 950 36.40 4.03 -30.47
C LEU A 950 35.09 3.53 -31.10
N ALA A 951 34.88 3.69 -32.42
CA ALA A 951 33.69 3.17 -33.10
C ALA A 951 33.65 1.63 -33.14
N LEU A 952 34.79 0.96 -33.28
CA LEU A 952 34.84 -0.50 -33.19
C LEU A 952 34.59 -0.99 -31.76
N ILE A 953 35.07 -0.27 -30.74
CA ILE A 953 34.77 -0.55 -29.32
C ILE A 953 33.28 -0.38 -29.04
N GLY A 954 32.67 0.72 -29.49
CA GLY A 954 31.23 0.97 -29.38
C GLY A 954 30.40 -0.12 -30.05
N LEU A 955 30.81 -0.59 -31.23
CA LEU A 955 30.14 -1.70 -31.91
C LEU A 955 30.20 -2.98 -31.08
N CYS A 956 31.33 -3.29 -30.45
CA CYS A 956 31.43 -4.43 -29.54
C CYS A 956 30.54 -4.25 -28.29
N LEU A 957 30.46 -3.05 -27.72
CA LEU A 957 29.59 -2.76 -26.56
C LEU A 957 28.10 -2.88 -26.91
N ALA A 958 27.70 -2.50 -28.12
CA ALA A 958 26.34 -2.68 -28.66
C ALA A 958 25.93 -4.16 -28.77
N PHE A 959 26.89 -5.07 -29.05
CA PHE A 959 26.67 -6.51 -28.99
C PHE A 959 26.60 -7.09 -27.56
N LEU A 960 26.93 -6.31 -26.52
CA LEU A 960 27.00 -6.77 -25.13
C LEU A 960 25.78 -6.39 -24.30
N ILE A 961 25.31 -5.14 -24.37
CA ILE A 961 24.30 -4.63 -23.43
C ILE A 961 22.92 -5.28 -23.61
N PRO A 962 22.31 -5.32 -24.81
CA PRO A 962 20.96 -5.89 -24.97
C PRO A 962 20.84 -7.37 -24.57
N PRO A 963 21.79 -8.27 -24.90
CA PRO A 963 21.73 -9.67 -24.45
C PRO A 963 21.76 -9.85 -22.92
N LEU A 964 22.52 -9.02 -22.19
CA LEU A 964 22.60 -9.08 -20.73
C LEU A 964 21.26 -8.65 -20.09
N PHE A 965 20.59 -7.64 -20.65
CA PHE A 965 19.27 -7.19 -20.18
C PHE A 965 18.18 -8.25 -20.39
N VAL A 966 18.22 -8.97 -21.51
CA VAL A 966 17.26 -10.05 -21.78
C VAL A 966 17.53 -11.26 -20.90
N GLU A 967 18.80 -11.63 -20.70
CA GLU A 967 19.17 -12.80 -19.88
C GLU A 967 18.65 -12.68 -18.43
N ALA A 968 18.66 -11.49 -17.84
CA ALA A 968 18.07 -11.26 -16.51
C ALA A 968 16.57 -11.62 -16.46
N SER A 969 15.79 -11.24 -17.49
CA SER A 969 14.36 -11.60 -17.55
C SER A 969 14.14 -13.11 -17.71
N TYR A 970 14.98 -13.78 -18.51
CA TYR A 970 14.88 -15.22 -18.74
C TYR A 970 15.23 -16.03 -17.49
N ILE A 971 16.18 -15.57 -16.66
CA ILE A 971 16.50 -16.23 -15.38
C ILE A 971 15.31 -16.16 -14.41
N VAL A 972 14.59 -15.03 -14.36
CA VAL A 972 13.37 -14.91 -13.53
C VAL A 972 12.28 -15.85 -14.05
N GLN A 973 12.01 -15.84 -15.35
CA GLN A 973 10.99 -16.70 -15.97
C GLN A 973 11.30 -18.20 -15.83
N GLU A 974 12.58 -18.59 -15.92
CA GLU A 974 13.04 -19.97 -15.75
C GLU A 974 12.86 -20.44 -14.31
N LYS A 975 13.30 -19.66 -13.31
CA LYS A 975 13.14 -20.05 -11.90
C LYS A 975 11.69 -20.07 -11.42
N GLU A 976 10.85 -19.19 -11.94
CA GLU A 976 9.40 -19.21 -11.67
C GLU A 976 8.71 -20.41 -12.37
N ALA A 977 9.25 -20.91 -13.48
CA ALA A 977 8.78 -22.15 -14.11
C ALA A 977 9.27 -23.42 -13.40
N GLU A 978 10.54 -23.46 -12.96
CA GLU A 978 11.10 -24.56 -12.16
C GLU A 978 10.48 -24.67 -10.76
N SER A 979 9.99 -23.56 -10.21
CA SER A 979 9.36 -23.50 -8.89
C SER A 979 8.30 -22.39 -8.85
N PRO A 980 7.06 -22.67 -9.28
CA PRO A 980 5.97 -21.71 -9.27
C PRO A 980 5.74 -21.10 -7.87
N GLY A 981 5.65 -19.78 -7.82
CA GLY A 981 5.52 -19.00 -6.59
C GLY A 981 6.81 -18.81 -5.80
N VAL A 982 7.99 -19.16 -6.32
CA VAL A 982 9.27 -19.00 -5.59
C VAL A 982 9.59 -17.54 -5.27
N PHE A 983 9.13 -16.59 -6.09
CA PHE A 983 9.28 -15.17 -5.85
C PHE A 983 8.06 -14.50 -5.17
N GLY A 984 6.93 -15.20 -5.08
CA GLY A 984 5.67 -14.70 -4.51
C GLY A 984 4.84 -13.82 -5.47
N LYS A 985 3.71 -13.29 -4.98
CA LYS A 985 2.67 -12.61 -5.81
C LYS A 985 3.15 -11.45 -6.69
N GLY A 986 4.26 -10.80 -6.35
CA GLY A 986 4.85 -9.70 -7.13
C GLY A 986 5.81 -10.11 -8.26
N GLY A 987 6.19 -11.39 -8.30
CA GLY A 987 7.34 -11.83 -9.10
C GLY A 987 8.66 -11.25 -8.58
N ALA A 988 9.69 -11.26 -9.44
CA ALA A 988 11.01 -10.70 -9.15
C ALA A 988 11.64 -10.01 -10.39
N MET A 989 10.81 -9.47 -11.29
CA MET A 989 11.29 -8.88 -12.54
C MET A 989 12.00 -7.54 -12.30
N ALA A 990 11.37 -6.61 -11.59
CA ALA A 990 12.05 -5.38 -11.19
C ALA A 990 13.15 -5.69 -10.17
N LEU A 991 13.00 -6.68 -9.29
CA LEU A 991 14.09 -7.11 -8.41
C LEU A 991 15.33 -7.57 -9.19
N ALA A 992 15.19 -8.37 -10.24
CA ALA A 992 16.32 -8.80 -11.08
C ALA A 992 17.00 -7.63 -11.78
N TYR A 993 16.23 -6.69 -12.35
CA TYR A 993 16.80 -5.45 -12.90
C TYR A 993 17.42 -4.55 -11.83
N GLY A 994 16.96 -4.60 -10.58
CA GLY A 994 17.55 -3.91 -9.43
C GLY A 994 18.93 -4.47 -9.05
N ILE A 995 19.06 -5.80 -9.05
CA ILE A 995 20.36 -6.47 -8.83
C ILE A 995 21.30 -6.20 -10.00
N LEU A 996 20.80 -6.24 -11.25
CA LEU A 996 21.58 -5.93 -12.45
C LEU A 996 22.09 -4.47 -12.47
N ASN A 997 21.22 -3.51 -12.15
CA ASN A 997 21.58 -2.09 -12.03
C ASN A 997 22.65 -1.87 -10.94
N SER A 998 22.58 -2.64 -9.84
CA SER A 998 23.60 -2.60 -8.79
C SER A 998 24.99 -3.09 -9.28
N ALA A 999 25.05 -4.05 -10.20
CA ALA A 999 26.33 -4.46 -10.81
C ALA A 999 26.93 -3.36 -11.70
N PHE A 1000 26.10 -2.65 -12.47
CA PHE A 1000 26.53 -1.46 -13.21
C PHE A 1000 27.03 -0.36 -12.28
N ALA A 1001 26.30 -0.10 -11.19
CA ALA A 1001 26.65 0.89 -10.19
C ALA A 1001 28.02 0.63 -9.56
N ALA A 1002 28.29 -0.61 -9.15
CA ALA A 1002 29.61 -1.02 -8.66
C ALA A 1002 30.70 -0.80 -9.72
N GLY A 1003 30.44 -1.12 -11.00
CA GLY A 1003 31.40 -0.88 -12.07
C GLY A 1003 31.63 0.61 -12.34
N SER A 1004 30.58 1.43 -12.27
CA SER A 1004 30.63 2.90 -12.42
C SER A 1004 31.39 3.60 -11.29
N MET A 1005 31.44 2.99 -10.11
CA MET A 1005 32.24 3.46 -8.98
C MET A 1005 33.72 3.04 -9.14
N VAL A 1006 34.00 1.84 -9.66
CA VAL A 1006 35.37 1.31 -9.83
C VAL A 1006 36.09 1.90 -11.05
N GLY A 1007 35.39 2.08 -12.17
CA GLY A 1007 35.97 2.52 -13.46
C GLY A 1007 36.78 3.82 -13.40
N PRO A 1008 36.21 4.94 -12.87
CA PRO A 1008 36.91 6.22 -12.81
C PRO A 1008 38.20 6.18 -11.98
N PHE A 1009 38.19 5.47 -10.84
CA PHE A 1009 39.41 5.30 -10.03
C PHE A 1009 40.44 4.41 -10.73
N LEU A 1010 40.02 3.27 -11.29
CA LEU A 1010 40.89 2.34 -12.00
C LEU A 1010 41.60 3.05 -13.17
N ALA A 1011 40.84 3.72 -14.03
CA ALA A 1011 41.38 4.37 -15.21
C ALA A 1011 42.16 5.65 -14.87
N GLY A 1012 41.66 6.47 -13.95
CA GLY A 1012 42.33 7.69 -13.48
C GLY A 1012 43.71 7.41 -12.90
N PHE A 1013 43.79 6.55 -11.87
CA PHE A 1013 45.05 6.26 -11.20
C PHE A 1013 46.07 5.53 -12.10
N ILE A 1014 45.64 4.61 -12.98
CA ILE A 1014 46.56 3.95 -13.92
C ILE A 1014 47.04 4.93 -14.99
N ARG A 1015 46.18 5.84 -15.48
CA ARG A 1015 46.58 6.89 -16.44
C ARG A 1015 47.61 7.83 -15.82
N GLU A 1016 47.41 8.24 -14.57
CA GLU A 1016 48.30 9.14 -13.83
C GLU A 1016 49.66 8.48 -13.53
N SER A 1017 49.65 7.26 -13.00
CA SER A 1017 50.88 6.57 -12.57
C SER A 1017 51.66 5.86 -13.68
N ALA A 1018 50.98 5.35 -14.71
CA ALA A 1018 51.55 4.47 -15.73
C ALA A 1018 51.15 4.83 -17.18
N GLY A 1019 50.42 5.91 -17.38
CA GLY A 1019 50.10 6.46 -18.70
C GLY A 1019 48.94 5.78 -19.44
N TRP A 1020 48.45 6.48 -20.48
CA TRP A 1020 47.34 6.07 -21.34
C TRP A 1020 47.44 4.63 -21.85
N GLY A 1021 48.59 4.26 -22.43
CA GLY A 1021 48.76 2.94 -23.06
C GLY A 1021 48.68 1.77 -22.08
N THR A 1022 49.07 1.96 -20.82
CA THR A 1022 48.96 0.95 -19.76
C THR A 1022 47.50 0.80 -19.33
N MET A 1023 46.79 1.92 -19.13
CA MET A 1023 45.37 1.94 -18.79
C MET A 1023 44.53 1.23 -19.87
N SER A 1024 44.72 1.55 -21.16
CA SER A 1024 43.97 0.88 -22.23
C SER A 1024 44.28 -0.63 -22.30
N TRP A 1025 45.53 -1.05 -22.04
CA TRP A 1025 45.89 -2.46 -22.00
C TRP A 1025 45.22 -3.21 -20.84
N VAL A 1026 45.14 -2.61 -19.65
CA VAL A 1026 44.48 -3.18 -18.47
C VAL A 1026 42.98 -3.37 -18.70
N ILE A 1027 42.29 -2.39 -19.27
CA ILE A 1027 40.87 -2.51 -19.63
C ILE A 1027 40.66 -3.62 -20.68
N GLY A 1028 41.50 -3.65 -21.71
CA GLY A 1028 41.46 -4.71 -22.72
C GLY A 1028 41.63 -6.11 -22.12
N LEU A 1029 42.57 -6.30 -21.20
CA LEU A 1029 42.77 -7.58 -20.50
C LEU A 1029 41.55 -7.96 -19.66
N LEU A 1030 40.98 -7.00 -18.91
CA LEU A 1030 39.81 -7.21 -18.05
C LEU A 1030 38.57 -7.66 -18.85
N MET A 1031 38.33 -7.05 -20.01
CA MET A 1031 37.29 -7.48 -20.96
C MET A 1031 37.57 -8.89 -21.50
N GLY A 1032 38.80 -9.18 -21.90
CA GLY A 1032 39.20 -10.46 -22.48
C GLY A 1032 39.06 -11.65 -21.54
N VAL A 1033 39.53 -11.51 -20.29
CA VAL A 1033 39.38 -12.54 -19.25
C VAL A 1033 37.90 -12.84 -18.98
N SER A 1034 37.05 -11.82 -19.04
CA SER A 1034 35.61 -11.93 -18.80
C SER A 1034 34.85 -12.69 -19.90
N ALA A 1035 35.44 -12.89 -21.09
CA ALA A 1035 34.83 -13.69 -22.15
C ALA A 1035 34.70 -15.18 -21.80
N ILE A 1036 35.62 -15.71 -20.98
CA ILE A 1036 35.65 -17.12 -20.61
C ILE A 1036 34.39 -17.54 -19.82
N PRO A 1037 34.01 -16.87 -18.70
CA PRO A 1037 32.77 -17.21 -17.99
C PRO A 1037 31.51 -17.00 -18.85
N MET A 1038 31.49 -16.01 -19.76
CA MET A 1038 30.34 -15.83 -20.66
C MET A 1038 30.15 -17.03 -21.59
N LEU A 1039 31.23 -17.55 -22.16
CA LEU A 1039 31.16 -18.68 -23.10
C LEU A 1039 30.66 -19.96 -22.41
N LEU A 1040 31.11 -20.17 -21.17
CA LEU A 1040 30.83 -21.39 -20.41
C LEU A 1040 29.42 -21.40 -19.79
N PHE A 1041 28.89 -20.24 -19.36
CA PHE A 1041 27.69 -20.19 -18.50
C PHE A 1041 26.54 -19.31 -18.99
N LEU A 1042 26.73 -18.39 -19.96
CA LEU A 1042 25.64 -17.52 -20.43
C LEU A 1042 24.60 -18.36 -21.18
N GLY A 1043 23.32 -18.27 -20.81
CA GLY A 1043 22.29 -19.19 -21.29
C GLY A 1043 22.40 -20.62 -20.73
N GLY A 1044 23.13 -20.81 -19.62
CA GLY A 1044 23.30 -22.09 -18.93
C GLY A 1044 24.64 -22.79 -19.22
N PRO A 1045 25.09 -23.74 -18.36
CA PRO A 1045 26.38 -24.42 -18.51
C PRO A 1045 26.50 -25.17 -19.85
N ILE A 1046 27.57 -24.92 -20.60
CA ILE A 1046 27.76 -25.47 -21.97
C ILE A 1046 27.78 -27.01 -22.05
N TRP A 1047 28.01 -27.70 -20.93
CA TRP A 1047 28.01 -29.16 -20.82
C TRP A 1047 26.67 -29.77 -20.39
N LYS A 1048 25.63 -28.98 -20.09
CA LYS A 1048 24.28 -29.48 -19.84
C LYS A 1048 23.43 -29.42 -21.13
N PRO A 1049 22.82 -30.53 -21.58
CA PRO A 1049 21.86 -30.47 -22.69
C PRO A 1049 20.66 -29.62 -22.29
N THR A 1050 20.18 -28.77 -23.19
CA THR A 1050 19.04 -27.89 -22.95
C THR A 1050 17.74 -28.70 -23.05
N GLU A 1051 17.03 -28.92 -21.94
CA GLU A 1051 15.94 -29.91 -21.83
C GLU A 1051 14.69 -29.64 -22.71
N ARG A 1052 14.60 -28.48 -23.37
CA ARG A 1052 13.48 -28.12 -24.27
C ARG A 1052 13.35 -28.99 -25.54
N HIS A 1053 14.25 -29.95 -25.78
CA HIS A 1053 14.12 -30.88 -26.92
C HIS A 1053 13.26 -32.13 -26.65
N ALA A 1054 12.85 -32.40 -25.42
CA ALA A 1054 12.00 -33.58 -25.11
C ALA A 1054 10.52 -33.38 -25.48
N GLU A 1055 9.97 -32.18 -25.29
CA GLU A 1055 8.53 -31.91 -25.47
C GLU A 1055 8.16 -31.47 -26.89
N SER A 1056 9.06 -30.80 -27.63
CA SER A 1056 8.75 -30.39 -29.02
C SER A 1056 8.80 -31.57 -30.01
N GLN A 1057 9.72 -32.52 -29.82
CA GLN A 1057 9.85 -33.70 -30.70
C GLN A 1057 8.84 -34.80 -30.39
N SER A 1058 8.24 -34.82 -29.19
CA SER A 1058 7.15 -35.74 -28.87
C SER A 1058 5.79 -35.25 -29.39
N ALA A 1059 5.60 -33.94 -29.55
CA ALA A 1059 4.41 -33.37 -30.18
C ALA A 1059 4.37 -33.60 -31.71
N GLU A 1060 5.47 -33.43 -32.43
CA GLU A 1060 5.54 -33.70 -33.89
C GLU A 1060 5.55 -35.21 -34.24
N ALA A 1061 5.78 -36.10 -33.27
CA ALA A 1061 5.69 -37.55 -33.46
C ALA A 1061 4.30 -38.14 -33.12
N ALA A 1062 3.35 -37.31 -32.69
CA ALA A 1062 2.02 -37.73 -32.20
C ALA A 1062 0.86 -36.89 -32.77
N GLY A 1063 1.09 -36.12 -33.85
CA GLY A 1063 0.09 -35.31 -34.57
C GLY A 1063 -0.06 -35.73 -36.03
#